data_AF-A0A8H3R1V2-F1
#
_entry.id   AF-A0A8H3R1V2-F1
#
_cell.length_a   1.000
_cell.length_b   1.000
_cell.length_c   1.000
_cell.angle_alpha   90.00
_cell.angle_beta   90.00
_cell.angle_gamma   90.00
#
_symmetry.space_group_name_H-M   'P 1'
#
loop_
_entity.id
_entity.type
_entity.pdbx_description
1 polymer ?
#
loop_
_entity_poly.entity_id
_entity_poly.type
_entity_poly.pdbx_seq_one_letter_code
_entity_poly.pdbx_strand_id
1 'polypeptide(L)'
;MSAMSFSLKSIFSKKLNVGITVEYISQKTLQPYKFVHLNLSDNLSRVRQQLEKRDIINSTLSFVSKFSENENTKYAEIEFRDEEDILLDKIVRKSGGTFILTLMTCSKANWKILNQLHKLDYGSTMSSDGIKKADKRAFEMKDCILELGDKECEKGEFISESSEDLMRDKNLFFNAGINVQYFVKLGIGMSIGTLENIESCVETNYSYRFIKYGKASLKLKCEHLQATSEFIKLVENAICSEDPTEHFKQIIKDFGQFIPTEIILGGRVHYDDFMKSVKHSTVKTNENGGKVNIEDLKLETGRAYTSSEENSNNYSHKYTKIIGGEPPDDIGNLDIGNWVNSLNKSYENWDCIEFRNPISIFQLLPEDLHEKIIKSVGRKIHYSTIEICNLVLEEFKKPIEFKLKIPSEVQKIIRNKNLDYKLFATVTDITKSKNDFFTCQVLCPSDGRLPSLIIHRVLRNTLKIFKKRECKLKIGWMIIGYYNDFNFDFNTRLDILHYDSKSDKDNLIEYDSKVPICLGIPVLSEFPKNGNEYHIIGYYYYVKEEIDKANKIKARTFAYCLKNSSLVKSPKITFYTLKITNYHNDNACNTITLKRKEYNNFDTESPKFVSIYSTELTDGVFLKQRNGQVRFKNIGKDNQTTVKCAIFDPYIREEHVDKLTMKKPTRYDQQSIDEPVKYLSPKQQIIQKFKLNHGLFLDGYSIKPSKEAVFTEDGELNMNLYEGEPIVYTSINDRHSRNLLSFNSDDKDIELNGSLQPSDICINFLVAEITFSAELSKFFSNFIINDELSLYEMYGHLFPRKILIGGKLFIDNLKSGTSTQINMFKSYLTWAYDSAKHKKELPFSNLSTMEFFPKIITLEGEKLDTFSKLINWMNNLYQKKYG
;
A
#
# COMPACT_ATOMS: atom_id res chain seq x y z
N MET A 1 91.05 7.65 -30.63
CA MET A 1 90.62 8.76 -29.77
C MET A 1 89.86 9.77 -30.60
N SER A 2 88.54 9.85 -30.46
CA SER A 2 87.76 11.09 -30.51
C SER A 2 86.33 10.76 -30.07
N ALA A 3 85.78 11.61 -29.22
CA ALA A 3 84.72 11.31 -28.26
C ALA A 3 83.30 11.36 -28.83
N MET A 4 82.48 10.38 -28.42
CA MET A 4 81.02 10.40 -28.53
C MET A 4 80.43 11.38 -27.50
N SER A 5 79.60 12.33 -27.95
CA SER A 5 78.72 13.10 -27.08
C SER A 5 77.42 12.31 -26.85
N PHE A 6 77.19 11.92 -25.60
CA PHE A 6 75.96 11.26 -25.17
C PHE A 6 74.83 12.29 -25.06
N SER A 7 73.72 12.05 -25.76
CA SER A 7 72.47 12.78 -25.60
C SER A 7 71.85 12.44 -24.23
N LEU A 8 71.84 13.41 -23.31
CA LEU A 8 71.13 13.35 -22.02
C LEU A 8 69.64 13.66 -22.22
N LYS A 9 68.91 12.79 -22.95
CA LYS A 9 67.45 12.87 -23.09
C LYS A 9 66.68 11.69 -22.47
N SER A 10 67.33 10.81 -21.70
CA SER A 10 66.69 9.57 -21.23
C SER A 10 66.96 9.14 -19.78
N ILE A 11 67.36 10.04 -18.88
CA ILE A 11 67.56 9.65 -17.46
C ILE A 11 67.06 10.77 -16.57
N PHE A 12 65.79 10.67 -16.14
CA PHE A 12 65.21 11.08 -14.84
C PHE A 12 63.69 11.19 -14.95
N SER A 13 62.97 10.08 -15.18
CA SER A 13 61.58 9.95 -14.71
C SER A 13 61.59 9.67 -13.21
N LYS A 14 62.19 10.56 -12.41
CA LYS A 14 61.92 10.56 -10.97
C LYS A 14 60.47 10.96 -10.84
N LYS A 15 59.65 10.10 -10.21
CA LYS A 15 58.32 10.49 -9.70
C LYS A 15 58.52 11.73 -8.82
N LEU A 16 58.38 12.91 -9.42
CA LEU A 16 58.52 14.18 -8.74
C LEU A 16 57.18 14.41 -8.05
N ASN A 17 57.11 13.88 -6.83
CA ASN A 17 55.99 14.14 -5.95
C ASN A 17 56.21 15.55 -5.38
N VAL A 18 55.40 16.50 -5.81
CA VAL A 18 55.59 17.92 -5.48
C VAL A 18 54.42 18.42 -4.67
N GLY A 19 54.68 19.38 -3.78
CA GLY A 19 53.64 20.09 -3.06
C GLY A 19 52.86 21.01 -3.99
N ILE A 20 51.57 20.76 -4.13
CA ILE A 20 50.64 21.50 -4.97
C ILE A 20 49.58 22.16 -4.10
N THR A 21 49.35 23.45 -4.32
CA THR A 21 48.26 24.22 -3.72
C THR A 21 47.07 24.20 -4.67
N VAL A 22 45.89 23.82 -4.18
CA VAL A 22 44.65 23.76 -4.96
C VAL A 22 43.85 25.06 -4.78
N GLU A 23 43.42 25.65 -5.89
CA GLU A 23 42.67 26.91 -6.00
C GLU A 23 41.34 26.69 -6.75
N TYR A 24 40.28 27.44 -6.42
CA TYR A 24 38.92 27.25 -6.96
C TYR A 24 38.38 28.52 -7.65
N ILE A 25 37.72 28.36 -8.82
CA ILE A 25 37.10 29.45 -9.60
C ILE A 25 35.55 29.38 -9.51
N SER A 26 34.97 30.30 -8.73
CA SER A 26 33.53 30.65 -8.61
C SER A 26 32.59 29.61 -7.93
N GLN A 27 31.68 29.92 -6.97
CA GLN A 27 31.27 31.18 -6.31
C GLN A 27 30.99 31.00 -4.78
N LYS A 28 31.02 32.12 -4.04
CA LYS A 28 30.44 32.41 -2.70
C LYS A 28 30.99 31.73 -1.44
N THR A 29 31.77 30.66 -1.50
CA THR A 29 32.50 30.17 -0.32
C THR A 29 34.01 30.36 -0.51
N LEU A 30 34.65 31.10 0.40
CA LEU A 30 36.11 31.03 0.58
C LEU A 30 36.44 29.60 1.05
N GLN A 31 36.58 28.65 0.13
CA GLN A 31 37.24 27.40 0.47
C GLN A 31 38.73 27.69 0.68
N PRO A 32 39.31 27.33 1.84
CA PRO A 32 40.72 27.57 2.11
C PRO A 32 41.57 26.78 1.12
N TYR A 33 42.68 27.38 0.68
CA TYR A 33 43.66 26.71 -0.15
C TYR A 33 44.08 25.38 0.49
N LYS A 34 43.95 24.28 -0.25
CA LYS A 34 44.37 22.95 0.24
C LYS A 34 45.73 22.60 -0.35
N PHE A 35 46.64 22.09 0.49
CA PHE A 35 47.97 21.65 0.07
C PHE A 35 48.03 20.12 -0.03
N VAL A 36 48.51 19.60 -1.16
CA VAL A 36 48.54 18.17 -1.46
C VAL A 36 49.82 17.79 -2.18
N HIS A 37 50.36 16.60 -1.89
CA HIS A 37 51.47 16.02 -2.66
C HIS A 37 50.92 15.17 -3.80
N LEU A 38 51.24 15.57 -5.04
CA LEU A 38 50.84 14.85 -6.26
C LEU A 38 52.07 14.63 -7.16
N ASN A 39 52.02 13.58 -7.96
CA ASN A 39 53.03 13.27 -8.96
C ASN A 39 52.68 13.97 -10.28
N LEU A 40 53.58 14.83 -10.77
CA LEU A 40 53.36 15.59 -12.01
C LEU A 40 53.22 14.71 -13.26
N SER A 41 53.75 13.48 -13.23
CA SER A 41 53.63 12.51 -14.33
C SER A 41 52.37 11.64 -14.26
N ASP A 42 51.50 11.83 -13.26
CA ASP A 42 50.20 11.14 -13.23
C ASP A 42 49.22 11.83 -14.19
N ASN A 43 48.35 11.06 -14.85
CA ASN A 43 47.24 11.62 -15.61
C ASN A 43 46.14 12.17 -14.69
N LEU A 44 45.29 13.04 -15.22
CA LEU A 44 44.27 13.73 -14.43
C LEU A 44 43.25 12.77 -13.81
N SER A 45 42.93 11.66 -14.47
CA SER A 45 42.03 10.62 -13.93
C SER A 45 42.59 10.01 -12.64
N ARG A 46 43.88 9.66 -12.63
CA ARG A 46 44.57 9.16 -11.43
C ARG A 46 44.70 10.24 -10.34
N VAL A 47 44.95 11.49 -10.74
CA VAL A 47 45.03 12.62 -9.81
C VAL A 47 43.67 12.87 -9.15
N ARG A 48 42.57 12.84 -9.92
CA ARG A 48 41.21 12.98 -9.40
C ARG A 48 40.92 11.93 -8.34
N GLN A 49 41.21 10.66 -8.58
CA GLN A 49 41.04 9.59 -7.59
C GLN A 49 41.82 9.86 -6.28
N GLN A 50 43.01 10.44 -6.35
CA GLN A 50 43.79 10.80 -5.16
C GLN A 50 43.20 11.99 -4.41
N LEU A 51 42.65 12.98 -5.13
CA LEU A 51 42.00 14.16 -4.58
C LEU A 51 40.62 13.85 -3.98
N GLU A 52 39.85 12.95 -4.60
CA GLU A 52 38.54 12.48 -4.10
C GLU A 52 38.68 11.76 -2.77
N LYS A 53 39.69 10.89 -2.61
CA LYS A 53 40.00 10.21 -1.33
C LYS A 53 40.34 11.15 -0.17
N ARG A 54 40.62 12.42 -0.47
CA ARG A 54 40.98 13.47 0.51
C ARG A 54 39.91 14.55 0.61
N ASP A 55 38.75 14.36 -0.02
CA ASP A 55 37.66 15.34 -0.09
C ASP A 55 38.11 16.73 -0.61
N ILE A 56 39.06 16.74 -1.57
CA ILE A 56 39.60 17.97 -2.19
C ILE A 56 38.83 18.32 -3.47
N ILE A 57 38.41 17.29 -4.22
CA ILE A 57 37.62 17.41 -5.45
C ILE A 57 36.45 16.44 -5.39
N ASN A 58 35.36 16.77 -6.08
CA ASN A 58 34.19 15.92 -6.29
C ASN A 58 33.77 16.00 -7.77
N SER A 59 32.64 15.39 -8.14
CA SER A 59 32.14 15.41 -9.52
C SER A 59 31.61 16.78 -9.98
N THR A 60 31.39 17.72 -9.06
CA THR A 60 30.93 19.09 -9.38
C THR A 60 32.07 20.02 -9.76
N LEU A 61 33.32 19.54 -9.70
CA LEU A 61 34.52 20.31 -10.00
C LEU A 61 35.30 19.69 -11.17
N SER A 62 35.69 20.54 -12.11
CA SER A 62 36.50 20.20 -13.29
C SER A 62 37.89 20.80 -13.18
N PHE A 63 38.88 20.10 -13.76
CA PHE A 63 40.20 20.66 -13.99
C PHE A 63 40.12 21.75 -15.06
N VAL A 64 40.98 22.76 -14.96
CA VAL A 64 41.06 23.81 -15.97
C VAL A 64 42.45 23.92 -16.58
N SER A 65 42.48 24.17 -17.88
CA SER A 65 43.67 24.62 -18.59
C SER A 65 43.65 26.14 -18.68
N LYS A 66 44.68 26.80 -18.16
CA LYS A 66 44.83 28.24 -18.23
C LYS A 66 45.54 28.65 -19.52
N PHE A 67 44.99 29.63 -20.23
CA PHE A 67 45.64 30.25 -21.39
C PHE A 67 45.47 31.76 -21.38
N SER A 68 46.35 32.48 -22.08
CA SER A 68 46.31 33.94 -22.20
C SER A 68 45.85 34.34 -23.58
N GLU A 69 44.85 35.23 -23.65
CA GLU A 69 44.39 35.83 -24.90
C GLU A 69 44.20 37.34 -24.68
N ASN A 70 44.90 38.17 -25.45
CA ASN A 70 44.87 39.64 -25.36
C ASN A 70 45.08 40.18 -23.93
N GLU A 71 46.14 39.73 -23.25
CA GLU A 71 46.51 40.12 -21.88
C GLU A 71 45.52 39.71 -20.77
N ASN A 72 44.39 39.09 -21.12
CA ASN A 72 43.45 38.52 -20.17
C ASN A 72 43.69 37.02 -19.95
N THR A 73 43.68 36.61 -18.68
CA THR A 73 43.71 35.19 -18.30
C THR A 73 42.34 34.56 -18.56
N LYS A 74 42.30 33.51 -19.40
CA LYS A 74 41.12 32.68 -19.63
C LYS A 74 41.39 31.24 -19.14
N TYR A 75 40.30 30.52 -18.87
CA TYR A 75 40.31 29.14 -18.42
C TYR A 75 39.44 28.31 -19.37
N ALA A 76 39.98 27.17 -19.81
CA ALA A 76 39.23 26.15 -20.53
C ALA A 76 38.95 24.99 -19.56
N GLU A 77 37.67 24.61 -19.44
CA GLU A 77 37.28 23.41 -18.70
C GLU A 77 37.76 22.16 -19.43
N ILE A 78 38.34 21.21 -18.69
CA ILE A 78 38.76 19.92 -19.22
C ILE A 78 37.61 18.94 -19.03
N GLU A 79 37.17 18.29 -20.12
CA GLU A 79 36.12 17.27 -20.02
C GLU A 79 36.66 16.02 -19.30
N PHE A 80 35.79 15.34 -18.54
CA PHE A 80 36.15 14.12 -17.80
C PHE A 80 36.77 13.02 -18.67
N ARG A 81 36.40 12.95 -19.96
CA ARG A 81 36.95 11.96 -20.91
C ARG A 81 38.41 12.21 -21.26
N ASP A 82 38.82 13.47 -21.30
CA ASP A 82 40.19 13.85 -21.65
C ASP A 82 41.15 13.70 -20.45
N GLU A 83 40.63 13.44 -19.24
CA GLU A 83 41.43 13.28 -18.03
C GLU A 83 42.36 12.07 -18.07
N GLU A 84 42.07 11.06 -18.90
CA GLU A 84 42.94 9.88 -19.07
C GLU A 84 44.20 10.20 -19.90
N ASP A 85 44.09 11.17 -20.82
CA ASP A 85 45.11 11.53 -21.81
C ASP A 85 45.96 12.74 -21.40
N ILE A 86 45.45 13.56 -20.46
CA ILE A 86 46.12 14.76 -19.99
C ILE A 86 46.93 14.46 -18.73
N LEU A 87 48.20 14.88 -18.73
CA LEU A 87 49.09 14.81 -17.58
C LEU A 87 48.92 16.05 -16.68
N LEU A 88 49.13 15.87 -15.38
CA LEU A 88 49.03 16.95 -14.39
C LEU A 88 50.00 18.11 -14.67
N ASP A 89 51.22 17.79 -15.14
CA ASP A 89 52.24 18.78 -15.48
C ASP A 89 51.78 19.83 -16.51
N LYS A 90 50.84 19.49 -17.39
CA LYS A 90 50.31 20.39 -18.44
C LYS A 90 49.40 21.48 -17.89
N ILE A 91 48.79 21.28 -16.72
CA ILE A 91 47.77 22.20 -16.18
C ILE A 91 48.22 22.94 -14.91
N VAL A 92 49.26 22.43 -14.24
CA VAL A 92 49.76 23.01 -12.99
C VAL A 92 50.71 24.18 -13.29
N ARG A 93 50.46 25.34 -12.65
CA ARG A 93 51.31 26.54 -12.79
C ARG A 93 52.36 26.61 -11.68
N LYS A 94 53.54 27.15 -12.00
CA LYS A 94 54.57 27.47 -11.00
C LYS A 94 54.56 28.97 -10.70
N SER A 95 54.33 29.35 -9.45
CA SER A 95 54.34 30.75 -8.99
C SER A 95 55.10 30.86 -7.67
N GLY A 96 56.17 31.67 -7.63
CA GLY A 96 56.93 31.93 -6.39
C GLY A 96 57.50 30.69 -5.70
N GLY A 97 57.81 29.62 -6.44
CA GLY A 97 58.30 28.34 -5.89
C GLY A 97 57.22 27.30 -5.60
N THR A 98 55.94 27.67 -5.67
CA THR A 98 54.79 26.78 -5.40
C THR A 98 54.12 26.34 -6.70
N PHE A 99 53.67 25.09 -6.73
CA PHE A 99 52.84 24.55 -7.81
C PHE A 99 51.38 24.78 -7.48
N ILE A 100 50.59 25.33 -8.40
CA ILE A 100 49.19 25.65 -8.18
C ILE A 100 48.35 24.92 -9.22
N LEU A 101 47.36 24.19 -8.72
CA LEU A 101 46.34 23.51 -9.51
C LEU A 101 45.03 24.27 -9.34
N THR A 102 44.39 24.61 -10.44
CA THR A 102 43.12 25.35 -10.41
C THR A 102 41.97 24.43 -10.82
N LEU A 103 40.86 24.55 -10.09
CA LEU A 103 39.60 23.83 -10.31
C LEU A 103 38.48 24.85 -10.53
N MET A 104 37.47 24.48 -11.30
CA MET A 104 36.25 25.27 -11.46
C MET A 104 35.01 24.41 -11.31
N THR A 105 33.88 25.03 -10.98
CA THR A 105 32.58 24.35 -10.99
C THR A 105 32.23 23.96 -12.42
N CYS A 106 31.77 22.71 -12.61
CA CYS A 106 31.41 22.17 -13.92
C CYS A 106 30.40 23.09 -14.63
N SER A 107 30.62 23.40 -15.91
CA SER A 107 29.65 24.22 -16.68
C SER A 107 28.45 23.43 -17.19
N LYS A 108 28.58 22.10 -17.29
CA LYS A 108 27.56 21.19 -17.81
C LYS A 108 27.20 20.10 -16.80
N ALA A 109 25.94 19.72 -16.79
CA ALA A 109 25.48 18.57 -16.01
C ALA A 109 26.13 17.29 -16.53
N ASN A 110 26.57 16.44 -15.60
CA ASN A 110 26.93 15.06 -15.89
C ASN A 110 26.21 14.12 -14.92
N TRP A 111 26.14 12.83 -15.24
CA TRP A 111 25.41 11.86 -14.43
C TRP A 111 25.98 11.73 -13.00
N LYS A 112 27.29 11.94 -12.78
CA LYS A 112 27.91 11.87 -11.45
C LYS A 112 27.43 13.02 -10.55
N ILE A 113 27.27 14.22 -11.10
CA ILE A 113 26.72 15.38 -10.39
C ILE A 113 25.27 15.12 -10.04
N LEU A 114 24.46 14.73 -11.03
CA LEU A 114 23.03 14.48 -10.83
C LEU A 114 22.79 13.32 -9.84
N ASN A 115 23.64 12.30 -9.85
CA ASN A 115 23.59 11.23 -8.86
C ASN A 115 23.87 11.73 -7.43
N GLN A 116 24.85 12.62 -7.26
CA GLN A 116 25.14 13.22 -5.95
C GLN A 116 23.98 14.09 -5.44
N LEU A 117 23.35 14.86 -6.33
CA LEU A 117 22.22 15.72 -5.97
C LEU A 117 20.95 14.93 -5.61
N HIS A 118 20.64 13.87 -6.37
CA HIS A 118 19.33 13.20 -6.29
C HIS A 118 19.37 11.75 -5.82
N LYS A 119 20.54 11.22 -5.42
CA LYS A 119 20.73 9.83 -4.95
C LYS A 119 20.13 8.82 -5.95
N LEU A 120 20.57 8.88 -7.20
CA LEU A 120 19.98 8.12 -8.31
C LEU A 120 20.34 6.62 -8.28
N ASP A 121 21.46 6.27 -7.64
CA ASP A 121 21.91 4.89 -7.39
C ASP A 121 21.39 4.26 -6.08
N TYR A 122 20.55 5.00 -5.34
CA TYR A 122 19.82 4.48 -4.21
C TYR A 122 18.51 3.87 -4.67
N GLY A 123 18.13 2.74 -4.06
CA GLY A 123 16.80 2.18 -4.26
C GLY A 123 15.73 3.15 -3.78
N SER A 124 14.51 2.92 -4.25
CA SER A 124 13.36 3.77 -4.01
C SER A 124 12.17 2.92 -3.58
N THR A 125 11.27 3.52 -2.80
CA THR A 125 10.04 2.90 -2.29
C THR A 125 8.87 3.82 -2.63
N MET A 126 7.79 3.25 -3.17
CA MET A 126 6.57 4.02 -3.42
C MET A 126 5.81 4.26 -2.12
N SER A 127 5.28 5.46 -1.93
CA SER A 127 4.45 5.78 -0.76
C SER A 127 3.30 6.74 -1.10
N SER A 128 2.33 6.85 -0.20
CA SER A 128 1.19 7.78 -0.30
C SER A 128 1.60 9.26 -0.36
N ASP A 129 2.82 9.59 0.09
CA ASP A 129 3.38 10.95 0.12
C ASP A 129 4.26 11.24 -1.10
N GLY A 130 4.44 10.26 -1.97
CA GLY A 130 5.39 10.29 -3.08
C GLY A 130 6.56 9.32 -2.89
N ILE A 131 7.46 9.31 -3.85
CA ILE A 131 8.55 8.34 -3.92
C ILE A 131 9.63 8.68 -2.89
N LYS A 132 10.00 7.70 -2.06
CA LYS A 132 11.01 7.86 -1.00
C LYS A 132 12.31 7.18 -1.44
N LYS A 133 13.44 7.88 -1.31
CA LYS A 133 14.77 7.30 -1.52
C LYS A 133 15.19 6.50 -0.29
N ALA A 134 15.92 5.41 -0.51
CA ALA A 134 16.45 4.58 0.55
C ALA A 134 17.52 5.31 1.37
N ASP A 135 17.68 4.88 2.62
CA ASP A 135 18.70 5.42 3.52
C ASP A 135 20.09 4.89 3.19
N LYS A 136 20.17 3.63 2.74
CA LYS A 136 21.42 2.96 2.37
C LYS A 136 21.58 2.79 0.87
N ARG A 137 22.85 2.81 0.43
CA ARG A 137 23.23 2.71 -0.98
C ARG A 137 23.38 1.25 -1.39
N ALA A 138 22.50 0.77 -2.27
CA ALA A 138 22.55 -0.60 -2.77
C ALA A 138 23.50 -0.77 -3.96
N PHE A 139 23.67 0.28 -4.77
CA PHE A 139 24.45 0.22 -6.02
C PHE A 139 25.38 1.41 -6.19
N GLU A 140 26.42 1.20 -6.97
CA GLU A 140 27.29 2.25 -7.49
C GLU A 140 27.08 2.40 -8.99
N MET A 141 26.71 3.60 -9.41
CA MET A 141 26.59 3.94 -10.84
C MET A 141 27.96 4.01 -11.53
N LYS A 142 28.07 3.40 -12.71
CA LYS A 142 29.25 3.43 -13.59
C LYS A 142 28.84 3.66 -15.05
N ASP A 143 29.64 4.44 -15.76
CA ASP A 143 29.55 4.65 -17.22
C ASP A 143 28.13 4.93 -17.74
N CYS A 144 27.35 5.69 -16.97
CA CYS A 144 25.94 5.93 -17.29
C CYS A 144 25.78 6.89 -18.47
N ILE A 145 24.74 6.66 -19.27
CA ILE A 145 24.42 7.47 -20.44
C ILE A 145 23.41 8.55 -20.04
N LEU A 146 23.86 9.81 -20.06
CA LEU A 146 23.02 10.99 -19.88
C LEU A 146 22.74 11.61 -21.26
N GLU A 147 21.47 11.62 -21.65
CA GLU A 147 20.98 12.30 -22.84
C GLU A 147 20.45 13.68 -22.42
N LEU A 148 21.05 14.76 -22.93
CA LEU A 148 20.54 16.10 -22.72
C LEU A 148 19.35 16.33 -23.66
N GLY A 149 18.27 16.89 -23.12
CA GLY A 149 17.05 17.16 -23.85
C GLY A 149 17.06 18.57 -24.45
N ASP A 150 16.87 18.63 -25.77
CA ASP A 150 16.59 19.88 -26.52
C ASP A 150 15.08 20.15 -26.66
N LYS A 151 14.25 19.45 -25.86
CA LYS A 151 12.80 19.49 -26.00
C LYS A 151 12.21 20.75 -25.38
N GLU A 152 11.25 21.36 -26.06
CA GLU A 152 10.45 22.46 -25.54
C GLU A 152 9.57 22.01 -24.37
N CYS A 153 9.01 22.98 -23.63
CA CYS A 153 8.08 22.70 -22.54
C CYS A 153 6.82 21.99 -23.07
N GLU A 154 6.54 20.81 -22.52
CA GLU A 154 5.36 20.01 -22.84
C GLU A 154 4.21 20.39 -21.89
N LYS A 155 3.02 20.65 -22.43
CA LYS A 155 1.78 20.83 -21.64
C LYS A 155 0.95 19.55 -21.72
N GLY A 156 0.33 19.16 -20.61
CA GLY A 156 -0.50 17.96 -20.56
C GLY A 156 -1.62 18.06 -19.53
N GLU A 157 -2.49 17.05 -19.55
CA GLU A 157 -3.57 16.86 -18.58
C GLU A 157 -3.46 15.44 -18.02
N PHE A 158 -3.69 15.30 -16.72
CA PHE A 158 -3.79 14.02 -16.02
C PHE A 158 -5.22 13.85 -15.52
N ILE A 159 -5.75 12.64 -15.62
CA ILE A 159 -7.06 12.25 -15.11
C ILE A 159 -6.86 10.93 -14.36
N SER A 160 -7.18 10.92 -13.08
CA SER A 160 -7.18 9.73 -12.23
C SER A 160 -8.52 9.02 -12.34
N GLU A 161 -8.51 7.73 -12.65
CA GLU A 161 -9.70 6.88 -12.67
C GLU A 161 -9.70 5.88 -11.49
N SER A 162 -8.57 5.73 -10.80
CA SER A 162 -8.40 4.81 -9.67
C SER A 162 -7.42 5.33 -8.61
N SER A 163 -7.41 4.70 -7.43
CA SER A 163 -6.41 4.93 -6.39
C SER A 163 -5.00 4.51 -6.85
N GLU A 164 -4.90 3.53 -7.74
CA GLU A 164 -3.65 3.09 -8.35
C GLU A 164 -3.05 4.18 -9.24
N ASP A 165 -3.88 4.91 -9.99
CA ASP A 165 -3.44 6.04 -10.82
C ASP A 165 -2.93 7.20 -9.96
N LEU A 166 -3.65 7.53 -8.89
CA LEU A 166 -3.20 8.57 -7.93
C LEU A 166 -1.87 8.17 -7.27
N MET A 167 -1.70 6.89 -6.93
CA MET A 167 -0.45 6.38 -6.37
C MET A 167 0.71 6.54 -7.35
N ARG A 168 0.51 6.19 -8.62
CA ARG A 168 1.51 6.39 -9.69
C ARG A 168 1.85 7.86 -9.86
N ASP A 169 0.83 8.70 -9.93
CA ASP A 169 0.94 10.15 -10.11
C ASP A 169 1.80 10.80 -9.02
N LYS A 170 1.46 10.55 -7.75
CA LYS A 170 2.21 11.07 -6.60
C LYS A 170 3.67 10.61 -6.59
N ASN A 171 3.94 9.40 -7.09
CA ASN A 171 5.28 8.81 -7.18
C ASN A 171 5.99 9.10 -8.52
N LEU A 172 5.44 10.00 -9.34
CA LEU A 172 6.01 10.47 -10.61
C LEU A 172 6.09 9.42 -11.74
N PHE A 173 5.23 8.41 -11.71
CA PHE A 173 5.13 7.35 -12.73
C PHE A 173 3.98 7.62 -13.71
N PHE A 174 4.18 8.50 -14.68
CA PHE A 174 3.13 8.91 -15.63
C PHE A 174 3.04 8.02 -16.87
N ASN A 175 4.18 7.51 -17.37
CA ASN A 175 4.27 6.66 -18.55
C ASN A 175 4.87 5.29 -18.18
N ALA A 176 4.10 4.54 -17.41
CA ALA A 176 4.54 3.34 -16.73
C ALA A 176 4.17 2.05 -17.48
N GLY A 177 5.14 1.16 -17.69
CA GLY A 177 4.87 -0.21 -18.14
C GLY A 177 4.27 -1.10 -17.04
N ILE A 178 3.96 -2.35 -17.39
CA ILE A 178 3.26 -3.34 -16.52
C ILE A 178 3.93 -3.53 -15.14
N ASN A 179 5.26 -3.43 -15.05
CA ASN A 179 6.01 -3.65 -13.81
C ASN A 179 5.69 -2.65 -12.69
N VAL A 180 5.18 -1.45 -13.02
CA VAL A 180 4.81 -0.44 -12.03
C VAL A 180 3.64 -0.90 -11.17
N GLN A 181 2.72 -1.71 -11.71
CA GLN A 181 1.52 -2.11 -11.00
C GLN A 181 1.81 -2.94 -9.73
N TYR A 182 2.88 -3.74 -9.75
CA TYR A 182 3.30 -4.49 -8.57
C TYR A 182 3.75 -3.56 -7.44
N PHE A 183 4.63 -2.60 -7.72
CA PHE A 183 5.11 -1.64 -6.73
C PHE A 183 4.01 -0.71 -6.24
N VAL A 184 3.06 -0.36 -7.10
CA VAL A 184 1.86 0.39 -6.70
C VAL A 184 1.04 -0.39 -5.68
N LYS A 185 0.78 -1.69 -5.95
CA LYS A 185 0.04 -2.55 -5.01
C LYS A 185 0.79 -2.73 -3.69
N LEU A 186 2.10 -2.92 -3.73
CA LEU A 186 2.92 -2.96 -2.51
C LEU A 186 2.86 -1.64 -1.74
N GLY A 187 3.01 -0.51 -2.42
CA GLY A 187 2.96 0.81 -1.79
C GLY A 187 1.60 1.08 -1.16
N ILE A 188 0.50 0.72 -1.84
CA ILE A 188 -0.85 0.78 -1.28
C ILE A 188 -0.96 -0.14 -0.05
N GLY A 189 -0.53 -1.40 -0.15
CA GLY A 189 -0.53 -2.36 0.96
C GLY A 189 0.27 -1.90 2.19
N MET A 190 1.42 -1.24 1.98
CA MET A 190 2.21 -0.64 3.06
C MET A 190 1.54 0.58 3.68
N SER A 191 0.79 1.37 2.90
CA SER A 191 -0.03 2.47 3.41
C SER A 191 -1.28 2.00 4.15
N ILE A 192 -1.81 0.81 3.82
CA ILE A 192 -2.97 0.18 4.48
C ILE A 192 -2.63 -0.25 5.92
N GLY A 193 -1.38 -0.64 6.21
CA GLY A 193 -0.93 -0.89 7.59
C GLY A 193 -1.00 0.33 8.52
N THR A 194 -1.27 1.52 7.97
CA THR A 194 -1.48 2.78 8.69
C THR A 194 -2.87 3.40 8.48
N LEU A 195 -3.74 2.77 7.67
CA LEU A 195 -5.12 3.20 7.43
C LEU A 195 -5.96 1.96 7.10
N GLU A 196 -6.68 1.44 8.08
CA GLU A 196 -7.76 0.51 7.81
C GLU A 196 -8.84 1.24 6.99
N ASN A 197 -9.27 0.59 5.90
CA ASN A 197 -10.39 0.92 5.01
C ASN A 197 -10.15 2.05 3.98
N ILE A 198 -9.60 1.68 2.82
CA ILE A 198 -9.99 2.31 1.54
C ILE A 198 -10.36 1.22 0.55
N GLU A 199 -11.54 0.63 0.72
CA GLU A 199 -12.25 -0.05 -0.37
C GLU A 199 -13.44 0.78 -0.91
N SER A 200 -13.46 2.10 -0.65
CA SER A 200 -14.53 2.97 -1.18
C SER A 200 -14.08 4.36 -1.65
N CYS A 201 -12.88 4.51 -2.22
CA CYS A 201 -12.56 5.69 -3.02
C CYS A 201 -12.88 5.43 -4.50
N VAL A 202 -14.17 5.36 -4.82
CA VAL A 202 -14.71 5.61 -6.16
C VAL A 202 -15.83 6.61 -5.87
N GLU A 203 -15.67 7.93 -6.05
CA GLU A 203 -15.71 8.64 -7.32
C GLU A 203 -15.40 10.13 -7.06
N THR A 204 -14.17 10.57 -7.27
CA THR A 204 -13.93 11.89 -7.86
C THR A 204 -12.80 11.72 -8.85
N ASN A 205 -13.11 11.87 -10.14
CA ASN A 205 -12.06 11.94 -11.16
C ASN A 205 -11.19 13.15 -10.81
N TYR A 206 -10.03 12.90 -10.20
CA TYR A 206 -9.04 13.95 -9.94
C TYR A 206 -8.36 14.26 -11.26
N SER A 207 -8.56 15.47 -11.77
CA SER A 207 -7.88 15.93 -12.97
C SER A 207 -7.09 17.19 -12.67
N TYR A 208 -5.85 17.22 -13.14
CA TYR A 208 -5.02 18.42 -13.10
C TYR A 208 -4.29 18.56 -14.42
N ARG A 209 -3.93 19.78 -14.76
CA ARG A 209 -3.11 20.05 -15.92
C ARG A 209 -1.68 20.35 -15.46
N PHE A 210 -0.71 20.11 -16.33
CA PHE A 210 0.69 20.29 -15.99
C PHE A 210 1.51 20.89 -17.13
N ILE A 211 2.63 21.49 -16.74
CA ILE A 211 3.71 21.89 -17.63
C ILE A 211 4.94 21.09 -17.21
N LYS A 212 5.62 20.48 -18.16
CA LYS A 212 6.83 19.68 -17.96
C LYS A 212 7.94 20.21 -18.85
N TYR A 213 9.11 20.43 -18.28
CA TYR A 213 10.31 20.77 -19.02
C TYR A 213 11.41 19.74 -18.72
N GLY A 214 11.54 18.73 -19.59
CA GLY A 214 12.55 17.68 -19.45
C GLY A 214 13.89 18.10 -20.03
N LYS A 215 14.86 18.40 -19.16
CA LYS A 215 16.21 18.89 -19.52
C LYS A 215 17.21 17.77 -19.78
N ALA A 216 17.02 16.62 -19.15
CA ALA A 216 17.86 15.45 -19.38
C ALA A 216 17.10 14.14 -19.14
N SER A 217 17.53 13.08 -19.80
CA SER A 217 17.13 11.70 -19.54
C SER A 217 18.36 10.88 -19.17
N LEU A 218 18.29 10.22 -18.02
CA LEU A 218 19.29 9.26 -17.57
C LEU A 218 18.74 7.85 -17.73
N LYS A 219 19.41 7.05 -18.56
CA LYS A 219 19.05 5.64 -18.77
C LYS A 219 20.02 4.75 -18.01
N LEU A 220 19.50 4.00 -17.06
CA LEU A 220 20.22 3.02 -16.26
C LEU A 220 19.95 1.62 -16.82
N LYS A 221 21.02 0.87 -17.05
CA LYS A 221 20.99 -0.54 -17.39
C LYS A 221 21.71 -1.32 -16.29
N CYS A 222 21.51 -2.64 -16.24
CA CYS A 222 22.19 -3.49 -15.26
C CYS A 222 23.73 -3.34 -15.32
N GLU A 223 24.30 -3.17 -16.51
CA GLU A 223 25.75 -2.95 -16.71
C GLU A 223 26.27 -1.64 -16.07
N HIS A 224 25.39 -0.68 -15.83
CA HIS A 224 25.73 0.62 -15.23
C HIS A 224 25.58 0.64 -13.70
N LEU A 225 25.11 -0.44 -13.08
CA LEU A 225 24.82 -0.50 -11.65
C LEU A 225 25.57 -1.67 -11.02
N GLN A 226 26.60 -1.38 -10.24
CA GLN A 226 27.33 -2.39 -9.49
C GLN A 226 26.81 -2.47 -8.05
N ALA A 227 26.30 -3.64 -7.65
CA ALA A 227 25.84 -3.87 -6.28
C ALA A 227 26.99 -3.69 -5.26
N THR A 228 26.70 -3.03 -4.13
CA THR A 228 27.66 -2.82 -3.05
C THR A 228 27.91 -4.13 -2.29
N SER A 229 29.12 -4.29 -1.75
CA SER A 229 29.47 -5.49 -0.97
C SER A 229 28.61 -5.65 0.30
N GLU A 230 28.17 -4.54 0.90
CA GLU A 230 27.26 -4.55 2.04
C GLU A 230 25.90 -5.13 1.65
N PHE A 231 25.33 -4.67 0.54
CA PHE A 231 24.04 -5.14 0.05
C PHE A 231 24.07 -6.63 -0.29
N ILE A 232 25.08 -7.09 -1.05
CA ILE A 232 25.24 -8.51 -1.40
C ILE A 232 25.35 -9.37 -0.14
N LYS A 233 26.18 -8.98 0.82
CA LYS A 233 26.38 -9.72 2.07
C LYS A 233 25.08 -9.86 2.87
N LEU A 234 24.27 -8.80 2.95
CA LEU A 234 22.99 -8.86 3.65
C LEU A 234 21.99 -9.78 2.93
N VAL A 235 21.98 -9.78 1.60
CA VAL A 235 21.17 -10.72 0.81
C VAL A 235 21.61 -12.16 1.03
N GLU A 236 22.91 -12.46 1.00
CA GLU A 236 23.42 -13.80 1.27
C GLU A 236 23.07 -14.29 2.69
N ASN A 237 23.15 -13.41 3.68
CA ASN A 237 22.73 -13.69 5.04
C ASN A 237 21.22 -13.96 5.13
N ALA A 238 20.39 -13.19 4.41
CA ALA A 238 18.95 -13.40 4.37
C ALA A 238 18.59 -14.77 3.74
N ILE A 239 19.27 -15.15 2.66
CA ILE A 239 19.08 -16.46 2.01
C ILE A 239 19.38 -17.62 2.97
N CYS A 240 20.40 -17.49 3.82
CA CYS A 240 20.80 -18.51 4.77
C CYS A 240 20.05 -18.47 6.11
N SER A 241 19.12 -17.52 6.28
CA SER A 241 18.38 -17.32 7.52
C SER A 241 17.30 -18.38 7.75
N GLU A 242 16.94 -18.64 9.01
CA GLU A 242 15.78 -19.46 9.37
C GLU A 242 14.45 -18.77 8.98
N ASP A 243 14.46 -17.43 8.96
CA ASP A 243 13.37 -16.60 8.48
C ASP A 243 13.83 -15.59 7.42
N PRO A 244 14.05 -16.05 6.17
CA PRO A 244 14.49 -15.20 5.07
C PRO A 244 13.55 -14.02 4.81
N THR A 245 12.25 -14.24 4.97
CA THR A 245 11.20 -13.26 4.68
C THR A 245 11.37 -11.96 5.46
N GLU A 246 11.54 -12.03 6.78
CA GLU A 246 11.72 -10.84 7.63
C GLU A 246 13.04 -10.12 7.33
N HIS A 247 14.09 -10.89 7.02
CA HIS A 247 15.38 -10.31 6.61
C HIS A 247 15.26 -9.56 5.28
N PHE A 248 14.53 -10.11 4.30
CA PHE A 248 14.27 -9.41 3.04
C PHE A 248 13.39 -8.17 3.22
N LYS A 249 12.39 -8.20 4.11
CA LYS A 249 11.62 -6.99 4.47
C LYS A 249 12.54 -5.90 5.03
N GLN A 250 13.48 -6.26 5.89
CA GLN A 250 14.45 -5.31 6.43
C GLN A 250 15.39 -4.77 5.35
N ILE A 251 15.86 -5.63 4.42
CA ILE A 251 16.67 -5.19 3.28
C ILE A 251 15.90 -4.18 2.42
N ILE A 252 14.63 -4.44 2.13
CA ILE A 252 13.78 -3.51 1.38
C ILE A 252 13.59 -2.18 2.10
N LYS A 253 13.45 -2.21 3.43
CA LYS A 253 13.35 -0.99 4.25
C LYS A 253 14.63 -0.16 4.19
N ASP A 254 15.79 -0.82 4.26
CA ASP A 254 17.10 -0.16 4.29
C ASP A 254 17.56 0.36 2.92
N PHE A 255 17.34 -0.45 1.87
CA PHE A 255 17.90 -0.25 0.52
C PHE A 255 16.86 0.12 -0.54
N GLY A 256 15.56 0.10 -0.21
CA GLY A 256 14.46 0.39 -1.12
C GLY A 256 13.87 -0.85 -1.79
N GLN A 257 12.77 -0.67 -2.53
CA GLN A 257 12.08 -1.77 -3.24
C GLN A 257 12.58 -1.95 -4.68
N PHE A 258 12.85 -0.85 -5.37
CA PHE A 258 13.17 -0.86 -6.80
C PHE A 258 14.11 0.27 -7.18
N ILE A 259 14.65 0.20 -8.41
CA ILE A 259 15.33 1.30 -9.08
C ILE A 259 14.65 1.58 -10.42
N PRO A 260 14.28 2.84 -10.73
CA PRO A 260 13.85 3.25 -12.07
C PRO A 260 14.98 3.09 -13.08
N THR A 261 14.74 2.45 -14.23
CA THR A 261 15.76 2.32 -15.28
C THR A 261 15.81 3.52 -16.22
N GLU A 262 14.83 4.42 -16.17
CA GLU A 262 14.88 5.69 -16.87
C GLU A 262 14.33 6.81 -15.96
N ILE A 263 15.10 7.89 -15.88
CA ILE A 263 14.85 9.03 -14.98
C ILE A 263 14.91 10.30 -15.82
N ILE A 264 13.82 11.07 -15.83
CA ILE A 264 13.76 12.37 -16.51
C ILE A 264 14.02 13.46 -15.47
N LEU A 265 14.98 14.33 -15.75
CA LEU A 265 15.33 15.47 -14.91
C LEU A 265 14.96 16.80 -15.56
N GLY A 266 14.57 17.77 -14.74
CA GLY A 266 14.22 19.12 -15.18
C GLY A 266 13.22 19.76 -14.22
N GLY A 267 12.15 20.33 -14.78
CA GLY A 267 11.09 20.95 -13.98
C GLY A 267 9.67 20.48 -14.36
N ARG A 268 8.76 20.47 -13.39
CA ARG A 268 7.34 20.20 -13.58
C ARG A 268 6.47 21.07 -12.67
N VAL A 269 5.38 21.60 -13.22
CA VAL A 269 4.40 22.44 -12.52
C VAL A 269 3.00 21.85 -12.69
N HIS A 270 2.24 21.75 -11.59
CA HIS A 270 0.86 21.27 -11.56
C HIS A 270 -0.11 22.41 -11.26
N TYR A 271 -1.27 22.40 -11.92
CA TYR A 271 -2.37 23.33 -11.67
C TYR A 271 -3.71 22.59 -11.63
N ASP A 272 -4.46 22.80 -10.55
CA ASP A 272 -5.76 22.17 -10.35
C ASP A 272 -6.80 22.76 -11.30
N ASP A 273 -7.54 21.88 -11.98
CA ASP A 273 -8.81 22.23 -12.61
C ASP A 273 -9.93 21.85 -11.64
N PHE A 274 -10.39 22.81 -10.82
CA PHE A 274 -11.45 22.55 -9.83
C PHE A 274 -12.82 22.17 -10.44
N MET A 275 -12.98 22.04 -11.76
CA MET A 275 -14.29 21.76 -12.40
C MET A 275 -14.22 20.98 -13.73
N LYS A 276 -13.95 19.68 -13.68
CA LYS A 276 -14.47 18.70 -14.68
C LYS A 276 -15.26 17.59 -14.00
N SER A 277 -16.25 17.94 -13.18
CA SER A 277 -17.23 16.95 -12.69
C SER A 277 -18.54 17.02 -13.47
N VAL A 278 -19.04 15.82 -13.79
CA VAL A 278 -20.40 15.49 -14.27
C VAL A 278 -20.70 15.70 -15.76
N LYS A 279 -20.18 14.81 -16.61
CA LYS A 279 -20.95 14.24 -17.73
C LYS A 279 -20.57 12.79 -17.98
N HIS A 280 -21.25 11.86 -17.32
CA HIS A 280 -21.59 10.54 -17.89
C HIS A 280 -22.67 9.85 -17.05
N SER A 281 -23.83 10.49 -16.86
CA SER A 281 -25.06 9.73 -16.60
C SER A 281 -25.68 9.34 -17.95
N THR A 282 -25.04 8.43 -18.68
CA THR A 282 -25.77 7.63 -19.68
C THR A 282 -26.49 6.50 -18.95
N VAL A 283 -27.53 6.86 -18.21
CA VAL A 283 -28.60 5.90 -17.91
C VAL A 283 -29.29 5.66 -19.25
N LYS A 284 -29.09 4.47 -19.80
CA LYS A 284 -30.00 3.94 -20.82
C LYS A 284 -31.37 3.80 -20.17
N THR A 285 -32.23 4.81 -20.30
CA THR A 285 -33.66 4.64 -20.10
C THR A 285 -34.23 4.01 -21.36
N ASN A 286 -34.56 2.72 -21.27
CA ASN A 286 -35.44 2.10 -22.24
C ASN A 286 -36.83 2.76 -22.11
N GLU A 287 -37.30 3.30 -23.24
CA GLU A 287 -38.68 3.48 -23.71
C GLU A 287 -39.78 3.75 -22.67
N ASN A 288 -40.30 4.99 -22.65
CA ASN A 288 -41.66 5.28 -23.14
C ASN A 288 -41.99 6.79 -23.15
N GLY A 289 -42.15 7.32 -24.37
CA GLY A 289 -43.26 8.19 -24.78
C GLY A 289 -43.50 9.54 -24.10
N GLY A 290 -42.93 10.60 -24.66
CA GLY A 290 -43.42 11.98 -24.51
C GLY A 290 -42.67 12.93 -25.45
N LYS A 291 -43.22 13.19 -26.64
CA LYS A 291 -42.67 14.12 -27.65
C LYS A 291 -42.45 15.51 -27.05
N VAL A 292 -41.21 15.99 -27.08
CA VAL A 292 -40.90 17.42 -27.08
C VAL A 292 -40.11 17.70 -28.36
N ASN A 293 -40.61 18.62 -29.17
CA ASN A 293 -40.12 18.91 -30.52
C ASN A 293 -38.69 19.45 -30.49
N ILE A 294 -37.86 18.95 -31.40
CA ILE A 294 -36.52 19.46 -31.72
C ILE A 294 -36.71 20.74 -32.54
N GLU A 295 -37.17 21.81 -31.90
CA GLU A 295 -37.25 23.15 -32.49
C GLU A 295 -37.11 24.27 -31.43
N ASP A 296 -37.33 23.99 -30.14
CA ASP A 296 -37.08 24.94 -29.04
C ASP A 296 -35.62 24.94 -28.52
N LEU A 297 -34.72 24.17 -29.13
CA LEU A 297 -33.26 24.16 -28.84
C LEU A 297 -32.45 24.96 -29.87
N LYS A 298 -33.03 26.03 -30.41
CA LYS A 298 -32.33 26.99 -31.30
C LYS A 298 -32.49 28.43 -30.82
N LEU A 299 -31.91 28.73 -29.67
CA LEU A 299 -31.39 30.04 -29.21
C LEU A 299 -30.81 29.73 -27.81
N GLU A 300 -29.52 29.66 -27.51
CA GLU A 300 -28.32 30.29 -28.05
C GLU A 300 -27.22 29.22 -28.16
N THR A 301 -26.97 28.71 -29.36
CA THR A 301 -25.77 27.92 -29.65
C THR A 301 -25.06 28.61 -30.80
N GLY A 302 -24.21 29.56 -30.44
CA GLY A 302 -23.46 30.38 -31.38
C GLY A 302 -22.11 30.73 -30.79
N ARG A 303 -21.22 29.75 -30.72
CA ARG A 303 -19.84 29.83 -31.24
C ARG A 303 -19.08 28.54 -30.90
N ALA A 304 -18.76 27.81 -31.96
CA ALA A 304 -17.54 27.04 -32.00
C ALA A 304 -16.37 27.97 -31.66
N TYR A 305 -15.49 27.55 -30.75
CA TYR A 305 -14.17 28.14 -30.64
C TYR A 305 -13.15 27.10 -31.08
N THR A 306 -12.80 27.23 -32.36
CA THR A 306 -11.47 26.95 -32.88
C THR A 306 -10.39 27.59 -32.01
N SER A 307 -9.22 26.95 -31.99
CA SER A 307 -7.96 27.50 -31.49
C SER A 307 -7.81 29.01 -31.69
N SER A 308 -7.60 29.76 -30.61
CA SER A 308 -6.97 31.07 -30.66
C SER A 308 -6.27 31.36 -29.34
N GLU A 309 -4.95 31.53 -29.42
CA GLU A 309 -4.19 32.35 -28.48
C GLU A 309 -4.75 33.78 -28.50
N GLU A 310 -5.03 34.33 -27.33
CA GLU A 310 -4.66 35.68 -26.86
C GLU A 310 -5.66 36.21 -25.81
N ASN A 311 -5.10 36.45 -24.62
CA ASN A 311 -5.39 37.52 -23.66
C ASN A 311 -6.84 37.84 -23.28
N SER A 312 -7.26 37.29 -22.13
CA SER A 312 -7.92 38.10 -21.09
C SER A 312 -7.67 37.52 -19.69
N ASN A 313 -7.31 38.41 -18.77
CA ASN A 313 -6.77 38.12 -17.44
C ASN A 313 -7.81 37.68 -16.41
N ASN A 314 -7.31 36.90 -15.44
CA ASN A 314 -7.85 36.61 -14.11
C ASN A 314 -8.98 35.58 -13.98
N TYR A 315 -8.66 34.34 -14.35
CA TYR A 315 -8.94 33.22 -13.46
C TYR A 315 -7.65 32.89 -12.71
N SER A 316 -7.64 33.02 -11.39
CA SER A 316 -6.48 32.68 -10.55
C SER A 316 -6.24 31.17 -10.61
N HIS A 317 -5.38 30.75 -11.55
CA HIS A 317 -4.87 29.39 -11.58
C HIS A 317 -3.96 29.23 -10.35
N LYS A 318 -4.49 28.67 -9.26
CA LYS A 318 -3.66 28.36 -8.09
C LYS A 318 -2.77 27.16 -8.45
N TYR A 319 -1.48 27.41 -8.58
CA TYR A 319 -0.49 26.34 -8.70
C TYR A 319 -0.48 25.51 -7.42
N THR A 320 -0.45 24.19 -7.56
CA THR A 320 -0.60 23.27 -6.40
C THR A 320 0.69 22.54 -6.06
N LYS A 321 1.58 22.35 -7.05
CA LYS A 321 2.87 21.68 -6.86
C LYS A 321 3.89 22.13 -7.92
N ILE A 322 5.12 22.38 -7.49
CA ILE A 322 6.28 22.68 -8.36
C ILE A 322 7.40 21.72 -7.98
N ILE A 323 8.04 21.11 -8.98
CA ILE A 323 9.18 20.20 -8.85
C ILE A 323 10.27 20.73 -9.76
N GLY A 324 11.46 21.03 -9.23
CA GLY A 324 12.55 21.67 -9.98
C GLY A 324 12.27 23.13 -10.37
N GLY A 325 13.35 23.86 -10.67
CA GLY A 325 13.38 25.30 -10.87
C GLY A 325 13.55 26.07 -9.56
N GLU A 326 13.85 27.36 -9.66
CA GLU A 326 13.83 28.26 -8.49
C GLU A 326 12.37 28.41 -8.00
N PRO A 327 12.09 28.16 -6.71
CA PRO A 327 10.75 28.29 -6.16
C PRO A 327 10.33 29.77 -6.16
N PRO A 328 9.09 30.10 -6.55
CA PRO A 328 8.59 31.47 -6.47
C PRO A 328 8.34 31.90 -5.02
N ASP A 329 8.39 33.21 -4.75
CA ASP A 329 8.04 33.78 -3.43
C ASP A 329 6.55 33.57 -3.08
N ASP A 330 5.68 33.52 -4.09
CA ASP A 330 4.27 33.17 -3.98
C ASP A 330 3.89 32.17 -5.08
N ILE A 331 3.55 30.95 -4.67
CA ILE A 331 3.14 29.87 -5.57
C ILE A 331 1.94 30.30 -6.42
N GLY A 332 1.03 31.16 -5.93
CA GLY A 332 -0.14 31.63 -6.66
C GLY A 332 0.17 32.50 -7.89
N ASN A 333 1.40 33.04 -7.99
CA ASN A 333 1.84 34.00 -9.01
C ASN A 333 3.11 33.53 -9.75
N LEU A 334 3.25 32.23 -10.03
CA LEU A 334 4.40 31.71 -10.76
C LEU A 334 4.45 32.28 -12.19
N ASP A 335 5.55 32.97 -12.52
CA ASP A 335 5.93 33.34 -13.89
C ASP A 335 6.65 32.15 -14.54
N ILE A 336 6.00 31.51 -15.51
CA ILE A 336 6.53 30.37 -16.26
C ILE A 336 7.82 30.74 -16.98
N GLY A 337 7.96 31.97 -17.48
CA GLY A 337 9.16 32.44 -18.18
C GLY A 337 10.36 32.47 -17.24
N ASN A 338 10.20 33.04 -16.05
CA ASN A 338 11.25 33.06 -15.01
C ASN A 338 11.61 31.65 -14.53
N TRP A 339 10.60 30.80 -14.33
CA TRP A 339 10.79 29.40 -13.94
C TRP A 339 11.58 28.61 -15.00
N VAL A 340 11.21 28.73 -16.28
CA VAL A 340 11.97 28.12 -17.40
C VAL A 340 13.40 28.66 -17.47
N ASN A 341 13.58 29.96 -17.27
CA ASN A 341 14.92 30.58 -17.27
C ASN A 341 15.79 30.04 -16.11
N SER A 342 15.21 29.82 -14.93
CA SER A 342 15.92 29.23 -13.79
C SER A 342 16.46 27.83 -14.11
N LEU A 343 15.69 27.00 -14.83
CA LEU A 343 16.10 25.67 -15.28
C LEU A 343 17.17 25.71 -16.37
N ASN A 344 17.20 26.77 -17.19
CA ASN A 344 18.22 26.96 -18.23
C ASN A 344 19.54 27.50 -17.67
N LYS A 345 19.50 28.22 -16.55
CA LYS A 345 20.65 28.88 -15.94
C LYS A 345 21.60 27.92 -15.25
N SER A 346 21.09 26.92 -14.53
CA SER A 346 21.90 25.96 -13.77
C SER A 346 21.24 24.59 -13.71
N TYR A 347 22.04 23.54 -13.82
CA TYR A 347 21.59 22.16 -13.59
C TYR A 347 21.27 21.89 -12.11
N GLU A 348 21.72 22.73 -11.19
CA GLU A 348 21.40 22.63 -9.76
C GLU A 348 19.91 22.82 -9.48
N ASN A 349 19.21 23.48 -10.42
CA ASN A 349 17.76 23.68 -10.35
C ASN A 349 16.99 22.50 -10.95
N TRP A 350 17.65 21.49 -11.50
CA TRP A 350 16.96 20.32 -12.06
C TRP A 350 16.57 19.38 -10.94
N ASP A 351 15.39 18.79 -11.03
CA ASP A 351 14.94 17.75 -10.11
C ASP A 351 14.39 16.54 -10.88
N CYS A 352 14.17 15.43 -10.20
CA CYS A 352 13.55 14.24 -10.79
C CYS A 352 12.06 14.49 -11.01
N ILE A 353 11.62 14.56 -12.26
CA ILE A 353 10.25 14.95 -12.62
C ILE A 353 9.40 13.81 -13.17
N GLU A 354 10.03 12.69 -13.57
CA GLU A 354 9.34 11.48 -14.04
C GLU A 354 10.26 10.26 -13.93
N PHE A 355 9.72 9.17 -13.40
CA PHE A 355 10.35 7.86 -13.32
C PHE A 355 9.67 6.87 -14.25
N ARG A 356 10.46 5.96 -14.84
CA ARG A 356 9.97 4.93 -15.76
C ARG A 356 10.64 3.60 -15.48
N ASN A 357 9.91 2.53 -15.83
CA ASN A 357 10.38 1.15 -15.83
C ASN A 357 11.13 0.76 -14.53
N PRO A 358 10.45 0.76 -13.36
CA PRO A 358 11.08 0.31 -12.14
C PRO A 358 11.36 -1.20 -12.21
N ILE A 359 12.53 -1.59 -11.74
CA ILE A 359 12.94 -2.98 -11.57
C ILE A 359 13.29 -3.24 -10.12
N SER A 360 13.00 -4.44 -9.61
CA SER A 360 13.34 -4.80 -8.24
C SER A 360 14.85 -4.69 -8.02
N ILE A 361 15.27 -4.21 -6.84
CA ILE A 361 16.70 -4.18 -6.49
C ILE A 361 17.34 -5.57 -6.52
N PHE A 362 16.57 -6.63 -6.31
CA PHE A 362 17.10 -8.00 -6.37
C PHE A 362 17.37 -8.47 -7.80
N GLN A 363 16.73 -7.87 -8.80
CA GLN A 363 16.91 -8.22 -10.22
C GLN A 363 18.24 -7.69 -10.79
N LEU A 364 18.86 -6.74 -10.09
CA LEU A 364 20.17 -6.18 -10.43
C LEU A 364 21.35 -7.01 -9.89
N LEU A 365 21.05 -8.09 -9.16
CA LEU A 365 22.08 -8.98 -8.62
C LEU A 365 22.55 -9.99 -9.68
N PRO A 366 23.68 -10.67 -9.44
CA PRO A 366 24.12 -11.80 -10.25
C PRO A 366 23.08 -12.93 -10.35
N GLU A 367 22.99 -13.57 -11.52
CA GLU A 367 21.99 -14.62 -11.80
C GLU A 367 22.06 -15.82 -10.83
N ASP A 368 23.23 -16.12 -10.28
CA ASP A 368 23.42 -17.23 -9.33
C ASP A 368 22.75 -16.98 -7.96
N LEU A 369 22.53 -15.70 -7.61
CA LEU A 369 21.76 -15.31 -6.43
C LEU A 369 20.25 -15.34 -6.70
N HIS A 370 19.81 -15.10 -7.93
CA HIS A 370 18.39 -15.02 -8.27
C HIS A 370 17.60 -16.29 -7.88
N GLU A 371 18.11 -17.47 -8.26
CA GLU A 371 17.46 -18.74 -7.93
C GLU A 371 17.44 -18.99 -6.42
N LYS A 372 18.52 -18.64 -5.72
CA LYS A 372 18.63 -18.81 -4.27
C LYS A 372 17.65 -17.90 -3.53
N ILE A 373 17.52 -16.63 -3.94
CA ILE A 373 16.55 -15.68 -3.39
C ILE A 373 15.13 -16.22 -3.57
N ILE A 374 14.75 -16.57 -4.81
CA ILE A 374 13.40 -17.09 -5.11
C ILE A 374 13.08 -18.33 -4.27
N LYS A 375 14.03 -19.27 -4.14
CA LYS A 375 13.84 -20.48 -3.32
C LYS A 375 13.71 -20.17 -1.84
N SER A 376 14.46 -19.19 -1.32
CA SER A 376 14.44 -18.80 0.10
C SER A 376 13.16 -18.08 0.51
N VAL A 377 12.56 -17.28 -0.38
CA VAL A 377 11.27 -16.60 -0.13
C VAL A 377 10.10 -17.60 -0.11
N GLY A 378 10.19 -18.67 -0.91
CA GLY A 378 9.21 -19.74 -0.96
C GLY A 378 8.30 -19.68 -2.19
N ARG A 379 7.06 -20.14 -2.04
CA ARG A 379 6.12 -20.33 -3.16
C ARG A 379 4.95 -19.36 -3.10
N LYS A 380 4.37 -19.05 -4.28
CA LYS A 380 3.12 -18.30 -4.41
C LYS A 380 2.01 -19.14 -5.01
N ILE A 381 0.77 -18.75 -4.71
CA ILE A 381 -0.41 -19.19 -5.45
C ILE A 381 -0.42 -18.41 -6.77
N HIS A 382 -0.10 -19.08 -7.87
CA HIS A 382 -0.12 -18.46 -9.21
C HIS A 382 -1.53 -18.31 -9.75
N TYR A 383 -2.43 -19.22 -9.36
CA TYR A 383 -3.80 -19.23 -9.81
C TYR A 383 -4.68 -19.97 -8.81
N SER A 384 -5.86 -19.42 -8.51
CA SER A 384 -6.90 -20.09 -7.73
C SER A 384 -8.27 -19.76 -8.34
N THR A 385 -9.14 -20.76 -8.44
CA THR A 385 -10.52 -20.56 -8.92
C THR A 385 -11.47 -21.61 -8.37
N ILE A 386 -12.78 -21.36 -8.56
CA ILE A 386 -13.86 -22.28 -8.22
C ILE A 386 -14.64 -22.60 -9.49
N GLU A 387 -14.70 -23.88 -9.84
CA GLU A 387 -15.50 -24.38 -10.96
C GLU A 387 -16.77 -25.07 -10.44
N ILE A 388 -17.91 -24.80 -11.09
CA ILE A 388 -19.17 -25.50 -10.80
C ILE A 388 -19.38 -26.55 -11.88
N CYS A 389 -19.56 -27.81 -11.46
CA CYS A 389 -19.82 -28.91 -12.36
C CYS A 389 -21.14 -29.63 -12.03
N ASN A 390 -21.91 -29.93 -13.07
CA ASN A 390 -23.05 -30.85 -12.99
C ASN A 390 -22.56 -32.23 -13.43
N LEU A 391 -22.50 -33.18 -12.51
CA LEU A 391 -22.08 -34.55 -12.79
C LEU A 391 -23.29 -35.47 -12.82
N VAL A 392 -23.41 -36.21 -13.92
CA VAL A 392 -24.34 -37.32 -14.06
C VAL A 392 -23.55 -38.60 -13.78
N LEU A 393 -23.82 -39.22 -12.65
CA LEU A 393 -23.18 -40.50 -12.31
C LEU A 393 -24.03 -41.62 -12.90
N GLU A 394 -23.47 -42.30 -13.91
CA GLU A 394 -24.16 -43.36 -14.67
C GLU A 394 -23.86 -44.76 -14.15
N GLU A 395 -22.66 -44.98 -13.58
CA GLU A 395 -22.23 -46.27 -13.05
C GLU A 395 -22.02 -46.24 -11.52
N PHE A 396 -22.40 -47.33 -10.86
CA PHE A 396 -22.21 -47.49 -9.41
C PHE A 396 -20.72 -47.67 -9.08
N LYS A 397 -20.18 -46.83 -8.19
CA LYS A 397 -18.81 -46.89 -7.64
C LYS A 397 -17.64 -46.62 -8.61
N LYS A 398 -17.89 -46.16 -9.84
CA LYS A 398 -16.85 -45.71 -10.78
C LYS A 398 -16.47 -44.25 -10.53
N PRO A 399 -15.18 -43.90 -10.42
CA PRO A 399 -14.75 -42.50 -10.33
C PRO A 399 -14.92 -41.78 -11.68
N ILE A 400 -15.01 -40.46 -11.62
CA ILE A 400 -15.07 -39.60 -12.81
C ILE A 400 -13.73 -38.89 -12.98
N GLU A 401 -13.20 -38.88 -14.20
CA GLU A 401 -12.15 -37.96 -14.59
C GLU A 401 -12.76 -36.60 -14.95
N PHE A 402 -12.44 -35.58 -14.16
CA PHE A 402 -12.89 -34.21 -14.38
C PHE A 402 -11.74 -33.38 -14.95
N LYS A 403 -11.93 -32.88 -16.18
CA LYS A 403 -10.97 -32.01 -16.86
C LYS A 403 -11.13 -30.58 -16.36
N LEU A 404 -10.05 -30.01 -15.81
CA LEU A 404 -10.01 -28.62 -15.34
C LEU A 404 -10.04 -27.63 -16.51
N LYS A 405 -10.72 -26.50 -16.34
CA LYS A 405 -10.74 -25.41 -17.32
C LYS A 405 -9.55 -24.48 -17.07
N ILE A 406 -8.36 -24.91 -17.51
CA ILE A 406 -7.11 -24.18 -17.27
C ILE A 406 -6.92 -23.06 -18.31
N PRO A 407 -6.83 -21.77 -17.91
CA PRO A 407 -6.56 -20.66 -18.84
C PRO A 407 -5.20 -20.77 -19.54
N SER A 408 -5.06 -20.15 -20.72
CA SER A 408 -3.82 -20.22 -21.53
C SER A 408 -2.56 -19.80 -20.79
N GLU A 409 -2.62 -18.71 -20.01
CA GLU A 409 -1.47 -18.22 -19.24
C GLU A 409 -1.03 -19.22 -18.16
N VAL A 410 -1.99 -19.87 -17.51
CA VAL A 410 -1.73 -20.90 -16.50
C VAL A 410 -1.17 -22.17 -17.15
N GLN A 411 -1.61 -22.52 -18.36
CA GLN A 411 -1.03 -23.64 -19.11
C GLN A 411 0.46 -23.42 -19.43
N LYS A 412 0.90 -22.17 -19.65
CA LYS A 412 2.33 -21.86 -19.85
C LYS A 412 3.13 -22.18 -18.59
N ILE A 413 2.60 -21.87 -17.40
CA ILE A 413 3.22 -22.19 -16.11
C ILE A 413 3.35 -23.70 -15.94
N ILE A 414 2.27 -24.44 -16.19
CA ILE A 414 2.23 -25.91 -16.07
C ILE A 414 3.18 -26.60 -17.07
N ARG A 415 3.28 -26.08 -18.30
CA ARG A 415 4.14 -26.69 -19.33
C ARG A 415 5.62 -26.34 -19.17
N ASN A 416 5.94 -25.31 -18.40
CA ASN A 416 7.33 -24.92 -18.16
C ASN A 416 8.00 -25.93 -17.22
N LYS A 417 8.87 -26.77 -17.77
CA LYS A 417 9.60 -27.80 -17.01
C LYS A 417 10.54 -27.23 -15.93
N ASN A 418 10.91 -25.96 -16.04
CA ASN A 418 11.77 -25.29 -15.06
C ASN A 418 10.97 -24.83 -13.83
N LEU A 419 9.64 -24.80 -13.91
CA LEU A 419 8.77 -24.38 -12.82
C LEU A 419 8.21 -25.59 -12.09
N ASP A 420 8.65 -25.79 -10.84
CA ASP A 420 8.10 -26.82 -9.96
C ASP A 420 6.73 -26.42 -9.43
N TYR A 421 5.69 -26.55 -10.27
CA TYR A 421 4.31 -26.28 -9.89
C TYR A 421 3.64 -27.51 -9.27
N LYS A 422 2.64 -27.27 -8.43
CA LYS A 422 1.86 -28.28 -7.72
C LYS A 422 0.38 -27.87 -7.72
N LEU A 423 -0.50 -28.83 -7.99
CA LEU A 423 -1.94 -28.62 -8.06
C LEU A 423 -2.58 -29.14 -6.76
N PHE A 424 -3.39 -28.29 -6.13
CA PHE A 424 -4.25 -28.67 -5.02
C PHE A 424 -5.71 -28.50 -5.42
N ALA A 425 -6.56 -29.40 -4.98
CA ALA A 425 -8.00 -29.33 -5.27
C ALA A 425 -8.84 -29.82 -4.08
N THR A 426 -10.07 -29.35 -4.04
CA THR A 426 -11.09 -29.71 -3.05
C THR A 426 -12.47 -29.76 -3.72
N VAL A 427 -13.39 -30.53 -3.17
CA VAL A 427 -14.72 -30.74 -3.75
C VAL A 427 -15.82 -30.62 -2.69
N THR A 428 -16.86 -29.87 -3.04
CA THR A 428 -17.99 -29.54 -2.17
C THR A 428 -19.31 -29.89 -2.84
N ASP A 429 -20.18 -30.62 -2.12
CA ASP A 429 -21.51 -30.98 -2.60
C ASP A 429 -22.54 -29.86 -2.37
N ILE A 430 -23.07 -29.29 -3.46
CA ILE A 430 -24.12 -28.26 -3.41
C ILE A 430 -25.50 -28.90 -3.21
N THR A 431 -25.72 -30.10 -3.74
CA THR A 431 -27.03 -30.79 -3.73
C THR A 431 -27.43 -31.32 -2.35
N LYS A 432 -26.58 -31.12 -1.32
CA LYS A 432 -26.79 -31.54 0.08
C LYS A 432 -27.16 -33.02 0.19
N SER A 433 -26.54 -33.89 -0.62
CA SER A 433 -26.84 -35.33 -0.66
C SER A 433 -26.79 -35.94 0.74
N LYS A 434 -27.90 -36.53 1.21
CA LYS A 434 -28.06 -36.96 2.61
C LYS A 434 -27.02 -38.03 3.01
N ASN A 435 -26.80 -39.02 2.16
CA ASN A 435 -26.02 -40.22 2.50
C ASN A 435 -24.64 -40.31 1.83
N ASP A 436 -24.38 -39.49 0.82
CA ASP A 436 -23.18 -39.62 0.00
C ASP A 436 -22.20 -38.49 0.33
N PHE A 437 -20.92 -38.69 0.05
CA PHE A 437 -19.95 -37.60 0.04
C PHE A 437 -18.97 -37.76 -1.12
N PHE A 438 -18.28 -36.69 -1.42
CA PHE A 438 -17.36 -36.61 -2.54
C PHE A 438 -15.96 -36.30 -2.04
N THR A 439 -14.98 -36.89 -2.69
CA THR A 439 -13.54 -36.67 -2.46
C THR A 439 -12.84 -36.62 -3.80
N CYS A 440 -11.76 -35.86 -3.91
CA CYS A 440 -10.98 -35.78 -5.14
C CYS A 440 -9.52 -36.14 -4.91
N GLN A 441 -8.88 -36.62 -5.97
CA GLN A 441 -7.44 -36.86 -6.07
C GLN A 441 -6.95 -36.17 -7.34
N VAL A 442 -5.68 -35.78 -7.39
CA VAL A 442 -5.10 -35.17 -8.59
C VAL A 442 -4.57 -36.26 -9.51
N LEU A 443 -4.91 -36.18 -10.79
CA LEU A 443 -4.29 -36.97 -11.85
C LEU A 443 -3.30 -36.09 -12.60
N CYS A 444 -2.02 -36.45 -12.51
CA CYS A 444 -0.93 -35.78 -13.20
C CYS A 444 -0.20 -36.78 -14.11
N PRO A 445 -0.65 -36.95 -15.37
CA PRO A 445 -0.07 -37.91 -16.29
C PRO A 445 1.41 -37.60 -16.59
N SER A 446 2.24 -38.64 -16.63
CA SER A 446 3.67 -38.50 -16.97
C SER A 446 3.93 -38.22 -18.46
N ASP A 447 2.90 -38.28 -19.30
CA ASP A 447 2.99 -38.10 -20.75
C ASP A 447 2.82 -36.64 -21.24
N GLY A 448 2.85 -35.68 -20.30
CA GLY A 448 2.77 -34.25 -20.60
C GLY A 448 1.35 -33.72 -20.83
N ARG A 449 0.31 -34.55 -20.67
CA ARG A 449 -1.07 -34.07 -20.63
C ARG A 449 -1.31 -33.14 -19.45
N LEU A 450 -2.24 -32.21 -19.62
CA LEU A 450 -2.65 -31.30 -18.53
C LEU A 450 -3.24 -32.10 -17.36
N PRO A 451 -3.01 -31.65 -16.12
CA PRO A 451 -3.54 -32.33 -14.95
C PRO A 451 -5.08 -32.27 -14.93
N SER A 452 -5.68 -33.33 -14.41
CA SER A 452 -7.13 -33.48 -14.22
C SER A 452 -7.41 -33.96 -12.80
N LEU A 453 -8.69 -34.08 -12.44
CA LEU A 453 -9.10 -34.57 -11.11
C LEU A 453 -9.84 -35.90 -11.22
N ILE A 454 -9.58 -36.80 -10.28
CA ILE A 454 -10.33 -38.04 -10.10
C ILE A 454 -11.32 -37.82 -8.96
N ILE A 455 -12.61 -37.75 -9.27
CA ILE A 455 -13.67 -37.50 -8.31
C ILE A 455 -14.33 -38.82 -7.93
N HIS A 456 -14.27 -39.16 -6.65
CA HIS A 456 -14.94 -40.33 -6.08
C HIS A 456 -16.22 -39.92 -5.36
N ARG A 457 -17.29 -40.68 -5.60
CA ARG A 457 -18.49 -40.66 -4.75
C ARG A 457 -18.47 -41.84 -3.80
N VAL A 458 -18.62 -41.55 -2.51
CA VAL A 458 -18.62 -42.55 -1.45
C VAL A 458 -20.04 -42.73 -0.91
N LEU A 459 -20.57 -43.94 -1.03
CA LEU A 459 -21.94 -44.32 -0.65
C LEU A 459 -21.94 -45.12 0.65
N ARG A 460 -22.81 -44.76 1.60
CA ARG A 460 -22.92 -45.45 2.91
C ARG A 460 -23.79 -46.71 2.89
N ASN A 461 -24.87 -46.72 2.10
CA ASN A 461 -25.78 -47.87 2.04
C ASN A 461 -25.55 -48.66 0.75
N THR A 462 -24.90 -49.81 0.88
CA THR A 462 -24.74 -50.83 -0.17
C THR A 462 -26.08 -51.45 -0.60
N LEU A 463 -27.14 -51.29 0.19
CA LEU A 463 -28.46 -51.93 0.01
C LEU A 463 -29.49 -51.10 -0.79
N LYS A 464 -29.20 -49.85 -1.19
CA LYS A 464 -30.15 -49.03 -1.96
C LYS A 464 -29.86 -49.10 -3.46
N ILE A 465 -30.88 -49.47 -4.23
CA ILE A 465 -30.91 -49.46 -5.71
C ILE A 465 -30.32 -48.14 -6.23
N PHE A 466 -29.33 -48.25 -7.12
CA PHE A 466 -28.73 -47.12 -7.80
C PHE A 466 -29.81 -46.31 -8.52
N LYS A 467 -29.98 -45.04 -8.15
CA LYS A 467 -30.77 -44.07 -8.92
C LYS A 467 -29.80 -43.12 -9.61
N LYS A 468 -29.88 -43.02 -10.93
CA LYS A 468 -29.23 -41.96 -11.72
C LYS A 468 -29.61 -40.63 -11.07
N ARG A 469 -28.60 -39.87 -10.65
CA ARG A 469 -28.79 -38.58 -9.96
C ARG A 469 -27.80 -37.60 -10.53
N GLU A 470 -28.32 -36.43 -10.86
CA GLU A 470 -27.49 -35.27 -11.14
C GLU A 470 -27.00 -34.71 -9.81
N CYS A 471 -25.69 -34.58 -9.70
CA CYS A 471 -25.03 -33.98 -8.54
C CYS A 471 -24.32 -32.71 -9.00
N LYS A 472 -24.62 -31.59 -8.34
CA LYS A 472 -23.94 -30.32 -8.58
C LYS A 472 -22.84 -30.15 -7.53
N LEU A 473 -21.59 -30.05 -7.98
CA LEU A 473 -20.42 -29.87 -7.11
C LEU A 473 -19.75 -28.52 -7.39
N LYS A 474 -19.16 -27.93 -6.35
CA LYS A 474 -18.15 -26.86 -6.47
C LYS A 474 -16.77 -27.50 -6.32
N ILE A 475 -15.89 -27.27 -7.27
CA ILE A 475 -14.50 -27.72 -7.28
C ILE A 475 -13.63 -26.50 -7.09
N GLY A 476 -13.03 -26.36 -5.91
CA GLY A 476 -11.99 -25.36 -5.69
C GLY A 476 -10.64 -25.96 -6.07
N TRP A 477 -9.86 -25.27 -6.90
CA TRP A 477 -8.49 -25.70 -7.19
C TRP A 477 -7.54 -24.52 -7.28
N MET A 478 -6.26 -24.80 -7.03
CA MET A 478 -5.18 -23.81 -7.05
C MET A 478 -3.86 -24.40 -7.53
N ILE A 479 -3.04 -23.58 -8.19
CA ILE A 479 -1.70 -23.92 -8.63
C ILE A 479 -0.70 -23.09 -7.82
N ILE A 480 0.25 -23.79 -7.21
CA ILE A 480 1.26 -23.23 -6.35
C ILE A 480 2.63 -23.58 -6.91
N GLY A 481 3.56 -22.63 -6.91
CA GLY A 481 4.91 -22.81 -7.41
C GLY A 481 5.83 -21.68 -6.96
N TYR A 482 7.12 -21.78 -7.27
CA TYR A 482 8.05 -20.69 -7.02
C TYR A 482 7.67 -19.42 -7.78
N TYR A 483 8.14 -18.28 -7.30
CA TYR A 483 8.03 -17.03 -8.05
C TYR A 483 8.80 -17.12 -9.37
N ASN A 484 8.26 -16.48 -10.41
CA ASN A 484 8.94 -16.38 -11.71
C ASN A 484 9.68 -15.05 -11.87
N ASP A 485 9.47 -14.15 -10.91
CA ASP A 485 9.85 -12.75 -10.88
C ASP A 485 10.16 -12.35 -9.43
N PHE A 486 10.77 -11.18 -9.23
CA PHE A 486 11.05 -10.63 -7.90
C PHE A 486 9.84 -9.90 -7.29
N ASN A 487 8.65 -10.23 -7.78
CA ASN A 487 7.38 -9.67 -7.30
C ASN A 487 6.89 -10.46 -6.08
N PHE A 488 7.70 -10.45 -5.02
CA PHE A 488 7.48 -11.23 -3.80
C PHE A 488 6.31 -10.71 -2.97
N ASP A 489 5.58 -11.65 -2.36
CA ASP A 489 4.63 -11.34 -1.30
C ASP A 489 5.22 -11.85 0.01
N PHE A 490 5.88 -10.96 0.74
CA PHE A 490 6.54 -11.30 2.00
C PHE A 490 5.54 -11.51 3.17
N ASN A 491 4.23 -11.33 2.96
CA ASN A 491 3.22 -11.61 3.97
C ASN A 491 2.66 -13.03 3.86
N THR A 492 3.06 -13.77 2.82
CA THR A 492 2.62 -15.15 2.58
C THR A 492 3.82 -16.09 2.54
N ARG A 493 3.82 -17.15 3.37
CA ARG A 493 4.85 -18.18 3.40
C ARG A 493 4.24 -19.56 3.15
N LEU A 494 4.41 -20.03 1.92
CA LEU A 494 3.94 -21.32 1.44
C LEU A 494 5.11 -22.21 1.05
N ASP A 495 5.13 -23.39 1.63
CA ASP A 495 6.07 -24.46 1.30
C ASP A 495 5.32 -25.71 0.87
N ILE A 496 5.94 -26.50 -0.02
CA ILE A 496 5.37 -27.78 -0.44
C ILE A 496 6.37 -28.88 -0.19
N LEU A 497 5.95 -29.82 0.63
CA LEU A 497 6.62 -31.09 0.86
C LEU A 497 5.94 -32.13 -0.02
N HIS A 498 6.72 -32.94 -0.71
CA HIS A 498 6.19 -34.08 -1.45
C HIS A 498 6.96 -35.32 -1.08
N TYR A 499 6.24 -36.43 -1.01
CA TYR A 499 6.84 -37.71 -0.74
C TYR A 499 6.22 -38.79 -1.60
N ASP A 500 7.05 -39.76 -1.95
CA ASP A 500 6.62 -40.99 -2.56
C ASP A 500 6.37 -42.03 -1.48
N SER A 501 5.33 -42.84 -1.64
CA SER A 501 4.92 -43.86 -0.65
C SER A 501 5.97 -44.97 -0.35
N LYS A 502 7.21 -44.83 -0.84
CA LYS A 502 8.35 -45.73 -0.61
C LYS A 502 9.32 -45.27 0.49
N SER A 503 9.32 -43.99 0.89
CA SER A 503 10.29 -43.48 1.87
C SER A 503 9.61 -43.08 3.18
N ASP A 504 9.98 -43.77 4.27
CA ASP A 504 9.33 -43.56 5.58
C ASP A 504 9.83 -42.30 6.32
N LYS A 505 10.93 -41.69 5.83
CA LYS A 505 11.62 -40.54 6.44
C LYS A 505 11.19 -39.18 5.90
N ASP A 506 10.55 -39.10 4.73
CA ASP A 506 10.40 -37.84 3.98
C ASP A 506 9.11 -37.04 4.29
N ASN A 507 8.30 -37.51 5.25
CA ASN A 507 6.97 -36.95 5.54
C ASN A 507 6.88 -36.27 6.91
N LEU A 508 8.01 -36.17 7.61
CA LEU A 508 8.08 -35.65 8.98
C LEU A 508 8.30 -34.14 8.93
N ILE A 509 7.40 -33.40 9.57
CA ILE A 509 7.46 -31.95 9.71
C ILE A 509 7.72 -31.65 11.17
N GLU A 510 8.87 -31.06 11.46
CA GLU A 510 9.21 -30.56 12.79
C GLU A 510 8.76 -29.09 12.93
N TYR A 511 8.25 -28.74 14.10
CA TYR A 511 7.84 -27.37 14.43
C TYR A 511 7.99 -27.11 15.93
N ASP A 512 8.19 -25.85 16.28
CA ASP A 512 8.46 -25.46 17.67
C ASP A 512 7.15 -25.23 18.43
N SER A 513 6.53 -24.06 18.25
CA SER A 513 5.45 -23.57 19.12
C SER A 513 4.06 -23.56 18.47
N LYS A 514 3.92 -23.06 17.22
CA LYS A 514 2.63 -23.01 16.51
C LYS A 514 2.51 -24.18 15.53
N VAL A 515 1.44 -24.96 15.65
CA VAL A 515 1.11 -26.07 14.73
C VAL A 515 0.96 -25.50 13.31
N PRO A 516 1.81 -25.87 12.34
CA PRO A 516 1.68 -25.37 10.97
C PRO A 516 0.41 -25.91 10.32
N ILE A 517 -0.22 -25.11 9.48
CA ILE A 517 -1.36 -25.55 8.68
C ILE A 517 -0.81 -26.38 7.51
N CYS A 518 -1.14 -27.66 7.51
CA CYS A 518 -0.70 -28.66 6.56
C CYS A 518 -1.92 -29.20 5.82
N LEU A 519 -1.90 -29.07 4.50
CA LEU A 519 -3.00 -29.49 3.64
C LEU A 519 -2.51 -30.56 2.68
N GLY A 520 -3.21 -31.69 2.63
CA GLY A 520 -2.80 -32.84 1.83
C GLY A 520 -3.56 -32.97 0.51
N ILE A 521 -2.90 -33.48 -0.52
CA ILE A 521 -3.58 -33.98 -1.72
C ILE A 521 -2.82 -35.20 -2.28
N PRO A 522 -3.51 -36.34 -2.49
CA PRO A 522 -2.91 -37.49 -3.17
C PRO A 522 -2.87 -37.25 -4.69
N VAL A 523 -1.77 -37.69 -5.30
CA VAL A 523 -1.48 -37.51 -6.72
C VAL A 523 -1.17 -38.86 -7.37
N LEU A 524 -1.86 -39.12 -8.48
CA LEU A 524 -1.74 -40.33 -9.28
C LEU A 524 -1.17 -39.99 -10.66
N SER A 525 -0.32 -40.87 -11.20
CA SER A 525 0.24 -40.72 -12.54
C SER A 525 -0.66 -41.28 -13.64
N GLU A 526 -1.61 -42.16 -13.29
CA GLU A 526 -2.51 -42.82 -14.24
C GLU A 526 -3.93 -42.89 -13.68
N PHE A 527 -4.91 -42.78 -14.59
CA PHE A 527 -6.30 -43.05 -14.25
C PHE A 527 -6.50 -44.56 -14.07
N PRO A 528 -7.21 -45.02 -13.02
CA PRO A 528 -7.41 -46.45 -12.78
C PRO A 528 -8.21 -47.08 -13.92
N LYS A 529 -7.69 -48.18 -14.49
CA LYS A 529 -8.27 -48.80 -15.70
C LYS A 529 -9.33 -49.85 -15.34
N ASN A 530 -9.19 -50.47 -14.17
CA ASN A 530 -10.05 -51.56 -13.73
C ASN A 530 -10.85 -51.21 -12.47
N GLY A 531 -12.04 -51.81 -12.31
CA GLY A 531 -12.89 -51.59 -11.14
C GLY A 531 -12.31 -52.03 -9.79
N ASN A 532 -11.28 -52.88 -9.80
CA ASN A 532 -10.54 -53.28 -8.59
C ASN A 532 -9.47 -52.23 -8.20
N GLU A 533 -9.14 -51.30 -9.09
CA GLU A 533 -8.11 -50.26 -8.89
C GLU A 533 -8.72 -48.92 -8.44
N TYR A 534 -10.05 -48.83 -8.29
CA TYR A 534 -10.75 -47.65 -7.80
C TYR A 534 -10.56 -47.45 -6.29
N HIS A 535 -9.31 -47.13 -5.92
CA HIS A 535 -8.89 -46.85 -4.56
C HIS A 535 -9.11 -45.37 -4.25
N ILE A 536 -9.83 -45.11 -3.16
CA ILE A 536 -9.87 -43.78 -2.56
C ILE A 536 -8.66 -43.68 -1.63
N ILE A 537 -7.79 -42.70 -1.89
CA ILE A 537 -6.68 -42.42 -0.99
C ILE A 537 -7.15 -41.42 0.05
N GLY A 538 -7.31 -41.89 1.28
CA GLY A 538 -7.54 -41.05 2.44
C GLY A 538 -6.22 -40.72 3.13
N TYR A 539 -6.24 -39.66 3.94
CA TYR A 539 -5.06 -39.24 4.68
C TYR A 539 -5.43 -38.48 5.95
N TYR A 540 -4.47 -38.41 6.87
CA TYR A 540 -4.50 -37.53 8.04
C TYR A 540 -3.06 -37.18 8.43
N TYR A 541 -2.92 -36.11 9.22
CA TYR A 541 -1.67 -35.70 9.84
C TYR A 541 -1.64 -36.23 11.27
N TYR A 542 -0.70 -37.12 11.54
CA TYR A 542 -0.42 -37.62 12.88
C TYR A 542 0.44 -36.61 13.63
N VAL A 543 -0.08 -36.08 14.75
CA VAL A 543 0.58 -35.08 15.58
C VAL A 543 1.17 -35.78 16.80
N LYS A 544 2.48 -35.61 17.01
CA LYS A 544 3.19 -36.09 18.18
C LYS A 544 3.80 -34.89 18.90
N GLU A 545 3.27 -34.59 20.08
CA GLU A 545 3.77 -33.55 20.97
C GLU A 545 4.84 -34.18 21.88
N GLU A 546 6.04 -33.60 21.93
CA GLU A 546 7.16 -34.06 22.76
C GLU A 546 7.59 -32.95 23.73
N ILE A 547 7.84 -33.28 25.01
CA ILE A 547 8.06 -32.28 26.07
C ILE A 547 9.47 -31.65 26.01
N ASP A 548 10.46 -32.34 25.40
CA ASP A 548 11.88 -31.92 25.36
C ASP A 548 12.48 -31.93 23.94
N LYS A 549 11.66 -31.99 22.89
CA LYS A 549 12.07 -32.02 21.47
C LYS A 549 11.05 -31.26 20.62
N ALA A 550 11.45 -30.84 19.42
CA ALA A 550 10.53 -30.23 18.46
C ALA A 550 9.32 -31.12 18.20
N ASN A 551 8.13 -30.52 18.19
CA ASN A 551 6.88 -31.21 17.92
C ASN A 551 6.88 -31.73 16.47
N LYS A 552 6.22 -32.86 16.24
CA LYS A 552 6.29 -33.59 14.97
C LYS A 552 4.92 -33.83 14.37
N ILE A 553 4.76 -33.50 13.10
CA ILE A 553 3.62 -33.87 12.26
C ILE A 553 4.09 -34.84 11.19
N LYS A 554 3.44 -35.99 11.06
CA LYS A 554 3.68 -36.95 9.98
C LYS A 554 2.41 -37.18 9.16
N ALA A 555 2.49 -36.95 7.85
CA ALA A 555 1.41 -37.32 6.94
C ALA A 555 1.29 -38.85 6.84
N ARG A 556 0.09 -39.38 7.07
CA ARG A 556 -0.25 -40.80 6.93
C ARG A 556 -1.35 -40.96 5.90
N THR A 557 -1.14 -41.86 4.95
CA THR A 557 -2.09 -42.18 3.88
C THR A 557 -2.60 -43.61 4.01
N PHE A 558 -3.85 -43.84 3.66
CA PHE A 558 -4.45 -45.17 3.57
C PHE A 558 -5.29 -45.29 2.29
N ALA A 559 -5.45 -46.51 1.77
CA ALA A 559 -6.27 -46.77 0.59
C ALA A 559 -7.53 -47.54 0.96
N TYR A 560 -8.66 -47.05 0.46
CA TYR A 560 -9.98 -47.65 0.66
C TYR A 560 -10.57 -48.12 -0.66
N CYS A 561 -10.88 -49.41 -0.77
CA CYS A 561 -11.49 -49.99 -1.96
C CYS A 561 -13.02 -49.85 -1.89
N LEU A 562 -13.61 -49.05 -2.78
CA LEU A 562 -15.06 -48.86 -2.87
C LEU A 562 -15.82 -50.16 -3.20
N LYS A 563 -15.22 -51.05 -4.01
CA LYS A 563 -15.84 -52.30 -4.43
C LYS A 563 -15.98 -53.25 -3.23
N ASN A 564 -14.88 -53.49 -2.53
CA ASN A 564 -14.79 -54.46 -1.42
C ASN A 564 -15.19 -53.85 -0.07
N SER A 565 -15.38 -52.54 0.00
CA SER A 565 -15.70 -51.80 1.23
C SER A 565 -14.70 -52.08 2.36
N SER A 566 -13.41 -52.15 2.02
CA SER A 566 -12.34 -52.51 2.94
C SER A 566 -11.09 -51.66 2.70
N LEU A 567 -10.27 -51.52 3.74
CA LEU A 567 -8.92 -50.99 3.63
C LEU A 567 -8.06 -51.99 2.85
N VAL A 568 -7.22 -51.48 1.96
CA VAL A 568 -6.32 -52.27 1.13
C VAL A 568 -4.93 -51.66 1.14
N LYS A 569 -3.93 -52.40 0.65
CA LYS A 569 -2.57 -51.89 0.52
C LYS A 569 -2.57 -50.66 -0.39
N SER A 570 -1.93 -49.59 0.07
CA SER A 570 -1.88 -48.33 -0.69
C SER A 570 -1.16 -48.53 -2.02
N PRO A 571 -1.73 -48.06 -3.15
CA PRO A 571 -1.03 -48.07 -4.43
C PRO A 571 0.19 -47.15 -4.38
N LYS A 572 1.03 -47.22 -5.44
CA LYS A 572 2.12 -46.26 -5.61
C LYS A 572 1.51 -44.88 -5.86
N ILE A 573 1.71 -43.97 -4.92
CA ILE A 573 1.18 -42.61 -4.97
C ILE A 573 2.28 -41.64 -4.59
N THR A 574 2.17 -40.44 -5.15
CA THR A 574 2.89 -39.27 -4.65
C THR A 574 1.89 -38.46 -3.83
N PHE A 575 2.32 -37.93 -2.69
CA PHE A 575 1.47 -37.13 -1.84
C PHE A 575 2.09 -35.75 -1.65
N TYR A 576 1.28 -34.70 -1.87
CA TYR A 576 1.72 -33.33 -1.66
C TYR A 576 1.12 -32.80 -0.36
N THR A 577 1.98 -32.21 0.46
CA THR A 577 1.63 -31.46 1.65
C THR A 577 1.98 -30.00 1.43
N LEU A 578 0.97 -29.14 1.37
CA LEU A 578 1.12 -27.69 1.45
C LEU A 578 1.25 -27.30 2.92
N LYS A 579 2.41 -26.75 3.29
CA LYS A 579 2.69 -26.19 4.60
C LYS A 579 2.52 -24.67 4.51
N ILE A 580 1.62 -24.13 5.32
CA ILE A 580 1.35 -22.70 5.47
C ILE A 580 1.78 -22.30 6.86
N THR A 581 2.82 -21.46 6.95
CA THR A 581 3.32 -20.92 8.22
C THR A 581 2.86 -19.49 8.45
N ASN A 582 2.71 -18.72 7.38
CA ASN A 582 2.17 -17.37 7.40
C ASN A 582 1.32 -17.13 6.15
N TYR A 583 0.24 -16.37 6.25
CA TYR A 583 -0.61 -16.00 5.13
C TYR A 583 -1.13 -14.58 5.35
N HIS A 584 -1.07 -13.72 4.33
CA HIS A 584 -1.41 -12.30 4.45
C HIS A 584 -2.81 -12.03 5.04
N ASN A 585 -3.74 -12.98 4.87
CA ASN A 585 -5.08 -12.92 5.45
C ASN A 585 -5.18 -13.93 6.60
N ASP A 586 -5.16 -13.45 7.84
CA ASP A 586 -5.25 -14.27 9.05
C ASP A 586 -6.54 -15.11 9.10
N ASN A 587 -7.64 -14.62 8.50
CA ASN A 587 -8.92 -15.32 8.46
C ASN A 587 -8.96 -16.44 7.41
N ALA A 588 -8.02 -16.48 6.46
CA ALA A 588 -7.94 -17.55 5.47
C ALA A 588 -7.55 -18.89 6.11
N CYS A 589 -6.90 -18.88 7.27
CA CYS A 589 -6.24 -20.01 7.88
C CYS A 589 -6.78 -20.27 9.30
N ASN A 590 -7.37 -21.44 9.55
CA ASN A 590 -7.89 -21.73 10.90
C ASN A 590 -7.76 -23.23 11.27
N THR A 591 -7.69 -23.53 12.56
CA THR A 591 -7.77 -24.89 13.09
C THR A 591 -9.06 -25.06 13.87
N ILE A 592 -9.91 -25.99 13.45
CA ILE A 592 -11.21 -26.25 14.08
C ILE A 592 -11.29 -27.68 14.62
N THR A 593 -12.18 -27.90 15.58
CA THR A 593 -12.51 -29.25 16.07
C THR A 593 -13.87 -29.68 15.53
N LEU A 594 -13.91 -30.81 14.82
CA LEU A 594 -15.14 -31.40 14.30
C LEU A 594 -15.67 -32.48 15.26
N LYS A 595 -16.99 -32.53 15.43
CA LYS A 595 -17.70 -33.59 16.19
C LYS A 595 -18.45 -34.52 15.23
N ARG A 596 -18.48 -35.84 15.51
CA ARG A 596 -18.95 -36.89 14.59
C ARG A 596 -20.36 -36.70 14.02
N LYS A 597 -21.27 -36.10 14.79
CA LYS A 597 -22.70 -35.97 14.44
C LYS A 597 -23.10 -34.57 13.95
N GLU A 598 -22.23 -33.58 14.08
CA GLU A 598 -22.53 -32.17 13.80
C GLU A 598 -21.80 -31.70 12.54
N TYR A 599 -22.42 -30.77 11.82
CA TYR A 599 -21.72 -29.99 10.80
C TYR A 599 -21.21 -28.73 11.47
N ASN A 600 -19.95 -28.38 11.21
CA ASN A 600 -19.48 -27.03 11.43
C ASN A 600 -19.84 -26.20 10.21
N ASN A 601 -20.50 -25.07 10.44
CA ASN A 601 -20.89 -24.13 9.40
C ASN A 601 -19.80 -23.05 9.28
N PHE A 602 -19.53 -22.61 8.06
CA PHE A 602 -18.70 -21.47 7.72
C PHE A 602 -19.59 -20.38 7.14
N ASP A 603 -19.17 -19.13 7.26
CA ASP A 603 -19.93 -17.98 6.75
C ASP A 603 -19.89 -17.89 5.22
N THR A 604 -18.84 -18.45 4.61
CA THR A 604 -18.64 -18.43 3.16
C THR A 604 -19.06 -19.76 2.52
N GLU A 605 -19.67 -19.68 1.35
CA GLU A 605 -20.04 -20.84 0.55
C GLU A 605 -18.91 -21.38 -0.36
N SER A 606 -17.71 -20.80 -0.26
CA SER A 606 -16.51 -21.24 -0.98
C SER A 606 -16.08 -22.66 -0.53
N PRO A 607 -15.57 -23.50 -1.45
CA PRO A 607 -14.92 -24.76 -1.08
C PRO A 607 -13.70 -24.50 -0.21
N LYS A 608 -13.59 -25.22 0.91
CA LYS A 608 -12.45 -25.10 1.82
C LYS A 608 -11.45 -26.22 1.56
N PHE A 609 -10.16 -25.91 1.67
CA PHE A 609 -9.12 -26.92 1.75
C PHE A 609 -9.03 -27.35 3.20
N VAL A 610 -9.25 -28.64 3.47
CA VAL A 610 -9.36 -29.14 4.84
C VAL A 610 -8.54 -30.41 5.00
N SER A 611 -7.81 -30.53 6.10
CA SER A 611 -7.01 -31.70 6.43
C SER A 611 -7.18 -32.10 7.88
N ILE A 612 -7.24 -33.41 8.15
CA ILE A 612 -7.48 -33.96 9.48
C ILE A 612 -6.16 -34.07 10.25
N TYR A 613 -6.19 -33.70 11.52
CA TYR A 613 -5.11 -33.82 12.49
C TYR A 613 -5.54 -34.76 13.61
N SER A 614 -4.71 -35.74 13.94
CA SER A 614 -5.00 -36.71 14.99
C SER A 614 -3.75 -37.04 15.81
N THR A 615 -3.91 -37.17 17.11
CA THR A 615 -2.90 -37.69 18.04
C THR A 615 -2.95 -39.22 18.17
N GLU A 616 -3.98 -39.84 17.58
CA GLU A 616 -4.19 -41.29 17.57
C GLU A 616 -4.00 -41.85 16.16
N LEU A 617 -3.71 -43.15 16.06
CA LEU A 617 -3.71 -43.84 14.78
C LEU A 617 -5.16 -44.05 14.35
N THR A 618 -5.50 -43.54 13.17
CA THR A 618 -6.85 -43.58 12.61
C THR A 618 -6.82 -44.09 11.19
N ASP A 619 -7.78 -44.92 10.80
CA ASP A 619 -7.88 -45.47 9.45
C ASP A 619 -9.34 -45.40 8.97
N GLY A 620 -9.56 -44.80 7.79
CA GLY A 620 -10.90 -44.71 7.21
C GLY A 620 -11.73 -43.54 7.70
N VAL A 621 -11.09 -42.45 8.14
CA VAL A 621 -11.72 -41.16 8.42
C VAL A 621 -11.64 -40.27 7.17
N PHE A 622 -12.80 -39.78 6.71
CA PHE A 622 -12.91 -38.91 5.53
C PHE A 622 -13.67 -37.62 5.85
N LEU A 623 -13.39 -36.57 5.09
CA LEU A 623 -14.12 -35.31 5.18
C LEU A 623 -15.32 -35.32 4.23
N LYS A 624 -16.44 -34.78 4.70
CA LYS A 624 -17.62 -34.48 3.90
C LYS A 624 -17.87 -32.98 3.93
N GLN A 625 -17.68 -32.35 2.78
CA GLN A 625 -17.96 -30.94 2.57
C GLN A 625 -19.29 -30.73 1.82
N ARG A 626 -20.05 -29.76 2.30
CA ARG A 626 -21.25 -29.19 1.66
C ARG A 626 -21.10 -27.68 1.60
N ASN A 627 -21.98 -27.01 0.86
CA ASN A 627 -21.97 -25.55 0.72
C ASN A 627 -21.88 -24.86 2.10
N GLY A 628 -20.72 -24.27 2.42
CA GLY A 628 -20.43 -23.65 3.73
C GLY A 628 -20.45 -24.59 4.94
N GLN A 629 -20.28 -25.91 4.78
CA GLN A 629 -20.33 -26.84 5.92
C GLN A 629 -19.33 -27.99 5.78
N VAL A 630 -18.69 -28.38 6.87
CA VAL A 630 -17.83 -29.57 6.94
C VAL A 630 -18.20 -30.48 8.10
N ARG A 631 -18.06 -31.78 7.88
CA ARG A 631 -18.04 -32.80 8.94
C ARG A 631 -17.11 -33.93 8.55
N PHE A 632 -16.67 -34.71 9.51
CA PHE A 632 -15.96 -35.96 9.23
C PHE A 632 -16.90 -37.18 9.21
N LYS A 633 -16.42 -38.25 8.59
CA LYS A 633 -17.10 -39.53 8.40
C LYS A 633 -16.13 -40.68 8.58
N ASN A 634 -16.46 -41.59 9.50
CA ASN A 634 -15.75 -42.84 9.67
C ASN A 634 -16.42 -43.91 8.80
N ILE A 635 -15.62 -44.60 8.00
CA ILE A 635 -16.05 -45.73 7.18
C ILE A 635 -15.57 -47.07 7.76
N GLY A 636 -14.51 -47.06 8.58
CA GLY A 636 -13.99 -48.23 9.29
C GLY A 636 -14.63 -48.50 10.66
N LYS A 637 -13.98 -49.37 11.45
CA LYS A 637 -14.33 -49.66 12.86
C LYS A 637 -13.97 -48.52 13.83
N ASP A 638 -13.46 -47.41 13.32
CA ASP A 638 -13.01 -46.28 14.12
C ASP A 638 -14.16 -45.64 14.91
N ASN A 639 -13.98 -45.62 16.24
CA ASN A 639 -14.92 -45.07 17.21
C ASN A 639 -14.69 -43.59 17.50
N GLN A 640 -13.80 -42.92 16.76
CA GLN A 640 -13.42 -41.55 17.04
C GLN A 640 -14.62 -40.60 17.05
N THR A 641 -14.74 -39.83 18.13
CA THR A 641 -15.87 -38.95 18.43
C THR A 641 -15.61 -37.51 18.00
N THR A 642 -14.34 -37.09 17.99
CA THR A 642 -13.87 -35.76 17.60
C THR A 642 -12.57 -35.83 16.79
N VAL A 643 -12.37 -34.90 15.86
CA VAL A 643 -11.10 -34.74 15.13
C VAL A 643 -10.73 -33.27 15.02
N LYS A 644 -9.44 -32.93 15.13
CA LYS A 644 -8.95 -31.59 14.80
C LYS A 644 -8.76 -31.50 13.29
N CYS A 645 -8.99 -30.34 12.71
CA CYS A 645 -8.83 -30.11 11.27
C CYS A 645 -8.20 -28.74 11.03
N ALA A 646 -7.20 -28.70 10.14
CA ALA A 646 -6.70 -27.46 9.58
C ALA A 646 -7.53 -27.07 8.35
N ILE A 647 -7.77 -25.77 8.18
CA ILE A 647 -8.60 -25.18 7.15
C ILE A 647 -7.85 -24.05 6.48
N PHE A 648 -7.96 -24.01 5.16
CA PHE A 648 -7.51 -22.90 4.34
C PHE A 648 -8.55 -22.52 3.31
N ASP A 649 -8.81 -21.22 3.20
CA ASP A 649 -9.62 -20.64 2.14
C ASP A 649 -8.84 -19.56 1.37
N PRO A 650 -8.27 -19.90 0.20
CA PRO A 650 -7.57 -18.93 -0.65
C PRO A 650 -8.53 -17.98 -1.39
N TYR A 651 -9.84 -18.11 -1.21
CA TYR A 651 -10.86 -17.34 -1.93
C TYR A 651 -11.47 -16.20 -1.08
N ILE A 652 -11.09 -16.07 0.19
CA ILE A 652 -11.54 -14.96 1.03
C ILE A 652 -10.98 -13.67 0.44
N ARG A 653 -11.88 -12.82 -0.04
CA ARG A 653 -11.62 -11.40 -0.30
C ARG A 653 -11.89 -10.64 1.00
N GLU A 654 -11.14 -9.59 1.27
CA GLU A 654 -11.23 -8.79 2.50
C GLU A 654 -12.66 -8.25 2.79
N GLU A 655 -13.53 -8.23 1.77
CA GLU A 655 -14.94 -7.78 1.80
C GLU A 655 -15.92 -8.59 2.69
N HIS A 656 -15.53 -9.74 3.27
CA HIS A 656 -16.45 -10.63 4.00
C HIS A 656 -15.97 -11.06 5.39
N VAL A 657 -15.81 -10.10 6.30
CA VAL A 657 -15.56 -10.35 7.74
C VAL A 657 -16.55 -9.54 8.57
N ASP A 658 -17.80 -10.01 8.65
CA ASP A 658 -18.80 -9.36 9.51
C ASP A 658 -19.81 -10.39 10.02
N LYS A 659 -19.32 -11.41 10.75
CA LYS A 659 -20.07 -12.26 11.71
C LYS A 659 -19.13 -13.34 12.26
N LEU A 660 -19.29 -13.68 13.55
CA LEU A 660 -18.58 -14.69 14.38
C LEU A 660 -17.38 -14.08 15.16
N THR A 661 -17.30 -14.04 16.49
CA THR A 661 -17.98 -14.81 17.55
C THR A 661 -17.99 -14.03 18.88
N MET A 662 -19.17 -13.73 19.44
CA MET A 662 -19.32 -13.30 20.83
C MET A 662 -19.34 -14.49 21.79
N LYS A 663 -18.45 -14.49 22.79
CA LYS A 663 -18.64 -15.19 24.07
C LYS A 663 -18.80 -14.15 25.17
N LYS A 664 -19.98 -14.13 25.80
CA LYS A 664 -20.30 -13.29 26.96
C LYS A 664 -19.33 -13.50 28.13
N PRO A 665 -18.85 -12.42 28.76
CA PRO A 665 -18.55 -12.40 30.18
C PRO A 665 -19.69 -11.74 30.98
N THR A 666 -19.71 -12.11 32.24
CA THR A 666 -20.76 -11.96 33.24
C THR A 666 -20.74 -10.57 33.90
N ARG A 667 -21.93 -10.10 34.33
CA ARG A 667 -22.14 -8.92 35.20
C ARG A 667 -21.19 -8.92 36.42
N TYR A 668 -20.54 -7.79 36.71
CA TYR A 668 -20.30 -7.30 38.07
C TYR A 668 -20.19 -5.76 38.12
N ASP A 669 -21.19 -5.19 38.82
CA ASP A 669 -21.25 -4.03 39.73
C ASP A 669 -20.63 -2.66 39.39
N GLN A 670 -21.54 -1.69 39.24
CA GLN A 670 -21.35 -0.28 39.55
C GLN A 670 -21.14 -0.11 41.07
N GLN A 671 -20.03 0.49 41.47
CA GLN A 671 -19.91 1.16 42.77
C GLN A 671 -19.65 2.64 42.55
N SER A 672 -20.65 3.42 42.97
CA SER A 672 -20.58 4.84 43.29
C SER A 672 -19.54 5.10 44.37
N ILE A 673 -18.70 6.11 44.20
CA ILE A 673 -18.00 6.78 45.30
C ILE A 673 -18.20 8.28 45.11
N ASP A 674 -19.03 8.85 45.99
CA ASP A 674 -19.09 10.28 46.26
C ASP A 674 -17.82 10.72 46.98
N GLU A 675 -17.13 11.77 46.49
CA GLU A 675 -16.16 12.55 47.26
C GLU A 675 -16.11 14.03 46.77
N PRO A 676 -15.63 14.98 47.59
CA PRO A 676 -16.29 16.27 47.85
C PRO A 676 -15.93 17.39 46.86
N VAL A 677 -16.90 18.27 46.61
CA VAL A 677 -16.78 19.45 45.72
C VAL A 677 -15.74 20.44 46.24
N LYS A 678 -14.55 20.45 45.61
CA LYS A 678 -13.61 21.57 45.67
C LYS A 678 -14.15 22.73 44.81
N TYR A 679 -14.12 23.96 45.32
CA TYR A 679 -14.39 25.17 44.54
C TYR A 679 -13.34 25.31 43.43
N LEU A 680 -13.71 24.97 42.20
CA LEU A 680 -12.85 25.06 41.01
C LEU A 680 -12.82 26.49 40.48
N SER A 681 -11.63 26.96 40.07
CA SER A 681 -11.49 28.24 39.37
C SER A 681 -12.24 28.25 38.02
N PRO A 682 -12.64 29.41 37.46
CA PRO A 682 -13.33 29.46 36.15
C PRO A 682 -12.57 28.74 35.03
N LYS A 683 -11.23 28.81 35.02
CA LYS A 683 -10.39 28.06 34.09
C LYS A 683 -10.51 26.54 34.28
N GLN A 684 -10.47 26.06 35.51
CA GLN A 684 -10.65 24.65 35.82
C GLN A 684 -12.08 24.16 35.50
N GLN A 685 -13.09 25.01 35.68
CA GLN A 685 -14.47 24.70 35.26
C GLN A 685 -14.57 24.53 33.73
N ILE A 686 -13.88 25.35 32.94
CA ILE A 686 -13.82 25.22 31.47
C ILE A 686 -13.08 23.94 31.07
N ILE A 687 -11.92 23.67 31.70
CA ILE A 687 -11.13 22.45 31.45
C ILE A 687 -11.96 21.20 31.73
N GLN A 688 -12.67 21.15 32.86
CA GLN A 688 -13.52 20.02 33.21
C GLN A 688 -14.79 19.93 32.35
N LYS A 689 -15.43 21.06 32.03
CA LYS A 689 -16.64 21.10 31.19
C LYS A 689 -16.39 20.55 29.79
N PHE A 690 -15.26 20.88 29.19
CA PHE A 690 -14.89 20.42 27.85
C PHE A 690 -13.92 19.23 27.86
N LYS A 691 -13.53 18.74 29.04
CA LYS A 691 -12.51 17.69 29.24
C LYS A 691 -11.24 17.93 28.41
N LEU A 692 -10.70 19.16 28.46
CA LEU A 692 -9.59 19.60 27.59
C LEU A 692 -8.28 18.84 27.82
N ASN A 693 -8.13 18.22 28.99
CA ASN A 693 -6.98 17.41 29.39
C ASN A 693 -7.13 15.91 29.02
N HIS A 694 -8.27 15.52 28.43
CA HIS A 694 -8.51 14.16 27.92
C HIS A 694 -8.19 14.09 26.44
N GLY A 695 -7.77 12.91 25.97
CA GLY A 695 -7.75 12.61 24.55
C GLY A 695 -9.17 12.41 24.00
N LEU A 696 -9.27 12.22 22.69
CA LEU A 696 -10.50 11.98 21.96
C LEU A 696 -10.53 10.52 21.54
N PHE A 697 -11.48 9.80 22.11
CA PHE A 697 -11.90 8.50 21.65
C PHE A 697 -12.91 8.67 20.50
N LEU A 698 -12.69 7.90 19.45
CA LEU A 698 -13.48 7.92 18.23
C LEU A 698 -14.15 6.55 18.12
N ASP A 699 -15.42 6.48 18.51
CA ASP A 699 -16.14 5.20 18.62
C ASP A 699 -16.82 4.79 17.31
N GLY A 700 -16.39 5.36 16.19
CA GLY A 700 -17.01 5.14 14.88
C GLY A 700 -18.38 5.80 14.69
N TYR A 701 -18.98 6.44 15.69
CA TYR A 701 -20.27 7.14 15.57
C TYR A 701 -20.24 8.58 16.11
N SER A 702 -19.33 8.85 17.04
CA SER A 702 -19.20 10.09 17.77
C SER A 702 -17.75 10.30 18.23
N ILE A 703 -17.42 11.56 18.51
CA ILE A 703 -16.16 11.91 19.16
C ILE A 703 -16.46 12.06 20.65
N LYS A 704 -15.82 11.25 21.48
CA LYS A 704 -15.98 11.24 22.93
C LYS A 704 -14.64 11.53 23.62
N PRO A 705 -14.63 12.22 24.76
CA PRO A 705 -13.42 12.29 25.58
C PRO A 705 -13.00 10.90 26.08
N SER A 706 -11.69 10.67 26.23
CA SER A 706 -11.10 9.43 26.74
C SER A 706 -11.50 9.15 28.19
N LYS A 707 -11.37 7.89 28.63
CA LYS A 707 -11.68 7.48 30.01
C LYS A 707 -10.78 8.20 31.02
N GLU A 708 -9.49 8.28 30.73
CA GLU A 708 -8.45 8.87 31.57
C GLU A 708 -7.85 10.12 30.93
N ALA A 709 -7.36 11.04 31.77
CA ALA A 709 -6.73 12.28 31.32
C ALA A 709 -5.27 12.06 30.87
N VAL A 710 -4.91 12.65 29.73
CA VAL A 710 -3.54 12.65 29.19
C VAL A 710 -2.68 13.68 29.91
N PHE A 711 -3.27 14.81 30.27
CA PHE A 711 -2.60 15.97 30.87
C PHE A 711 -3.14 16.28 32.27
N THR A 712 -2.34 16.97 33.09
CA THR A 712 -2.79 17.47 34.39
C THR A 712 -3.87 18.57 34.24
N GLU A 713 -4.71 18.75 35.26
CA GLU A 713 -5.75 19.80 35.26
C GLU A 713 -5.18 21.21 35.46
N ASP A 714 -3.89 21.32 35.78
CA ASP A 714 -3.21 22.54 36.20
C ASP A 714 -2.61 23.34 35.03
N GLY A 715 -2.98 22.97 33.80
CA GLY A 715 -2.42 23.50 32.56
C GLY A 715 -2.79 24.94 32.21
N GLU A 716 -2.03 25.51 31.28
CA GLU A 716 -2.31 26.80 30.68
C GLU A 716 -3.46 26.70 29.67
N LEU A 717 -4.52 27.46 29.92
CA LEU A 717 -5.67 27.61 29.03
C LEU A 717 -5.69 29.02 28.42
N ASN A 718 -5.66 29.06 27.10
CA ASN A 718 -5.75 30.28 26.29
C ASN A 718 -7.02 30.21 25.43
N MET A 719 -7.89 31.21 25.60
CA MET A 719 -9.16 31.33 24.87
C MET A 719 -9.19 32.66 24.10
N ASN A 720 -9.35 32.58 22.78
CA ASN A 720 -9.48 33.72 21.88
C ASN A 720 -10.87 33.73 21.25
N LEU A 721 -11.41 34.91 20.94
CA LEU A 721 -12.65 35.01 20.16
C LEU A 721 -12.39 34.55 18.72
N TYR A 722 -13.37 33.88 18.13
CA TYR A 722 -13.28 33.42 16.74
C TYR A 722 -13.70 34.53 15.77
N GLU A 723 -12.74 35.03 15.01
CA GLU A 723 -12.96 36.13 14.05
C GLU A 723 -13.47 35.68 12.68
N GLY A 724 -13.41 34.39 12.36
CA GLY A 724 -13.83 33.87 11.06
C GLY A 724 -15.35 33.85 10.83
N GLU A 725 -15.74 33.46 9.62
CA GLU A 725 -17.14 33.24 9.22
C GLU A 725 -17.65 31.84 9.67
N PRO A 726 -18.98 31.63 9.72
CA PRO A 726 -19.57 30.33 9.99
C PRO A 726 -19.19 29.29 8.94
N ILE A 727 -18.97 28.04 9.37
CA ILE A 727 -18.59 26.95 8.46
C ILE A 727 -19.84 26.19 8.01
N VAL A 728 -20.06 26.07 6.71
CA VAL A 728 -21.25 25.44 6.10
C VAL A 728 -20.88 24.08 5.50
N TYR A 729 -21.66 23.05 5.85
CA TYR A 729 -21.53 21.68 5.35
C TYR A 729 -22.79 21.30 4.57
N THR A 730 -22.64 20.81 3.34
CA THR A 730 -23.76 20.55 2.39
C THR A 730 -23.97 19.07 2.06
N SER A 731 -23.22 18.16 2.69
CA SER A 731 -23.32 16.70 2.50
C SER A 731 -23.07 16.00 3.83
N ILE A 732 -24.14 15.69 4.56
CA ILE A 732 -24.07 15.22 5.96
C ILE A 732 -24.92 13.98 6.13
N ASN A 733 -24.29 12.92 6.62
CA ASN A 733 -24.89 11.64 6.96
C ASN A 733 -25.76 11.05 5.83
N ASP A 734 -25.11 10.59 4.75
CA ASP A 734 -25.75 9.65 3.85
C ASP A 734 -26.09 8.39 4.66
N ARG A 735 -27.30 7.84 4.49
CA ARG A 735 -27.76 6.62 5.18
C ARG A 735 -26.89 5.40 4.87
N HIS A 736 -25.98 5.51 3.90
CA HIS A 736 -25.05 4.47 3.46
C HIS A 736 -23.60 4.68 3.93
N SER A 737 -23.24 5.82 4.51
CA SER A 737 -21.86 6.06 4.99
C SER A 737 -21.69 5.63 6.45
N ARG A 738 -20.88 4.58 6.72
CA ARG A 738 -20.29 4.38 8.05
C ARG A 738 -19.34 5.57 8.32
N ASN A 739 -19.38 6.11 9.53
CA ASN A 739 -18.61 7.29 9.91
C ASN A 739 -17.10 7.02 9.75
N LEU A 740 -16.37 7.92 9.08
CA LEU A 740 -14.93 7.84 8.75
C LEU A 740 -13.97 7.85 9.96
N LEU A 741 -14.49 7.71 11.19
CA LEU A 741 -13.75 7.88 12.44
C LEU A 741 -13.66 6.60 13.28
N SER A 742 -13.99 5.42 12.75
CA SER A 742 -13.90 4.18 13.55
C SER A 742 -12.44 3.73 13.71
N PHE A 743 -11.91 3.84 14.92
CA PHE A 743 -10.72 3.10 15.36
C PHE A 743 -11.22 1.91 16.20
N ASN A 744 -11.11 0.68 15.69
CA ASN A 744 -11.31 -0.58 16.43
C ASN A 744 -12.53 -0.69 17.38
N SER A 745 -13.68 -0.06 17.07
CA SER A 745 -14.89 -0.26 17.87
C SER A 745 -15.65 -1.50 17.39
N ASP A 746 -15.43 -2.64 18.04
CA ASP A 746 -16.22 -3.88 17.84
C ASP A 746 -17.65 -3.81 18.45
N ASP A 747 -18.00 -2.70 19.10
CA ASP A 747 -19.31 -2.51 19.73
C ASP A 747 -20.38 -2.12 18.69
N LYS A 748 -21.21 -3.10 18.31
CA LYS A 748 -22.33 -2.93 17.36
C LYS A 748 -23.69 -2.62 17.99
N ASP A 749 -23.76 -2.34 19.29
CA ASP A 749 -25.00 -2.02 19.99
C ASP A 749 -25.00 -0.58 20.56
N ILE A 750 -24.68 0.42 19.74
CA ILE A 750 -24.90 1.83 20.09
C ILE A 750 -25.96 2.42 19.16
N GLU A 751 -27.11 2.77 19.74
CA GLU A 751 -28.16 3.50 19.05
C GLU A 751 -27.59 4.80 18.46
N LEU A 752 -27.73 4.99 17.14
CA LEU A 752 -27.46 6.27 16.50
C LEU A 752 -28.26 7.35 17.23
N ASN A 753 -27.58 8.39 17.71
CA ASN A 753 -28.25 9.51 18.34
C ASN A 753 -29.27 10.08 17.34
N GLY A 754 -30.56 10.02 17.67
CA GLY A 754 -31.66 10.43 16.78
C GLY A 754 -31.60 11.90 16.36
N SER A 755 -30.75 12.72 16.98
CA SER A 755 -30.46 14.10 16.57
C SER A 755 -29.56 14.23 15.32
N LEU A 756 -28.88 13.15 14.90
CA LEU A 756 -27.97 13.12 13.74
C LEU A 756 -28.63 12.55 12.47
N GLN A 757 -29.93 12.81 12.28
CA GLN A 757 -30.65 12.45 11.05
C GLN A 757 -30.00 13.09 9.81
N PRO A 758 -30.17 12.52 8.60
CA PRO A 758 -29.72 13.15 7.37
C PRO A 758 -30.36 14.55 7.22
N SER A 759 -29.53 15.59 7.20
CA SER A 759 -29.95 16.99 7.01
C SER A 759 -29.43 17.52 5.68
N ASP A 760 -30.14 18.50 5.10
CA ASP A 760 -29.70 19.11 3.84
C ASP A 760 -28.44 19.97 4.04
N ILE A 761 -28.33 20.67 5.17
CA ILE A 761 -27.19 21.53 5.52
C ILE A 761 -26.93 21.50 7.05
N CYS A 762 -25.65 21.57 7.46
CA CYS A 762 -25.25 21.95 8.82
C CYS A 762 -24.39 23.20 8.79
N ILE A 763 -24.58 24.08 9.76
CA ILE A 763 -23.82 25.33 9.88
C ILE A 763 -23.24 25.43 11.29
N ASN A 764 -21.93 25.62 11.38
CA ASN A 764 -21.21 25.86 12.63
C ASN A 764 -21.01 27.36 12.83
N PHE A 765 -21.65 27.91 13.85
CA PHE A 765 -21.50 29.29 14.34
C PHE A 765 -20.48 29.33 15.46
N LEU A 766 -19.21 29.52 15.09
CA LEU A 766 -18.07 29.50 16.00
C LEU A 766 -17.96 30.82 16.78
N VAL A 767 -17.67 30.71 18.08
CA VAL A 767 -17.61 31.86 19.00
C VAL A 767 -16.21 32.05 19.58
N ALA A 768 -15.53 30.97 19.93
CA ALA A 768 -14.19 31.05 20.49
C ALA A 768 -13.32 29.86 20.10
N GLU A 769 -12.01 30.09 20.19
CA GLU A 769 -10.94 29.14 20.01
C GLU A 769 -10.23 28.93 21.34
N ILE A 770 -10.07 27.68 21.75
CA ILE A 770 -9.41 27.28 22.97
C ILE A 770 -8.14 26.48 22.61
N THR A 771 -7.03 26.83 23.24
CA THR A 771 -5.81 26.04 23.26
C THR A 771 -5.48 25.70 24.71
N PHE A 772 -5.04 24.47 24.94
CA PHE A 772 -4.73 23.95 26.26
C PHE A 772 -3.39 23.22 26.22
N SER A 773 -2.52 23.53 27.17
CA SER A 773 -1.20 22.92 27.32
C SER A 773 -0.90 22.67 28.80
N ALA A 774 -0.54 21.44 29.15
CA ALA A 774 -0.13 21.09 30.51
C ALA A 774 0.99 20.05 30.49
N GLU A 775 1.48 19.68 31.67
CA GLU A 775 2.36 18.52 31.81
C GLU A 775 1.58 17.22 31.67
N LEU A 776 2.24 16.16 31.17
CA LEU A 776 1.65 14.84 31.06
C LEU A 776 1.28 14.30 32.44
N SER A 777 0.14 13.62 32.54
CA SER A 777 -0.26 13.00 33.79
C SER A 777 0.77 11.93 34.20
N LYS A 778 1.00 11.79 35.51
CA LYS A 778 1.94 10.81 36.05
C LYS A 778 1.57 9.37 35.66
N PHE A 779 0.27 9.10 35.49
CA PHE A 779 -0.24 7.82 35.03
C PHE A 779 0.07 7.58 33.55
N PHE A 780 -0.12 8.58 32.68
CA PHE A 780 0.25 8.49 31.28
C PHE A 780 1.76 8.33 31.07
N SER A 781 2.57 9.04 31.87
CA SER A 781 4.03 9.03 31.76
C SER A 781 4.69 7.71 32.21
N ASN A 782 4.04 6.95 33.11
CA ASN A 782 4.56 5.70 33.66
C ASN A 782 4.00 4.44 32.96
N PHE A 783 3.26 4.60 31.86
CA PHE A 783 2.62 3.49 31.17
C PHE A 783 3.67 2.62 30.43
N ILE A 784 3.73 1.33 30.74
CA ILE A 784 4.65 0.37 30.11
C ILE A 784 3.98 -0.19 28.86
N ILE A 785 4.64 -0.03 27.70
CA ILE A 785 4.20 -0.55 26.39
C ILE A 785 4.26 -2.08 26.42
N ASN A 786 3.18 -2.73 26.85
CA ASN A 786 3.01 -4.18 26.72
C ASN A 786 1.80 -4.55 25.84
N ASP A 787 0.92 -3.59 25.48
CA ASP A 787 -0.18 -3.79 24.55
C ASP A 787 -0.68 -2.44 24.01
N GLU A 788 -0.46 -2.15 22.72
CA GLU A 788 -0.95 -0.92 22.06
C GLU A 788 -2.48 -0.79 22.12
N LEU A 789 -3.20 -1.93 22.17
CA LEU A 789 -4.66 -2.01 22.30
C LEU A 789 -5.22 -1.35 23.57
N SER A 790 -4.43 -1.34 24.66
CA SER A 790 -4.90 -0.83 25.96
C SER A 790 -4.83 0.71 26.09
N LEU A 791 -4.00 1.36 25.28
CA LEU A 791 -3.62 2.75 25.49
C LEU A 791 -4.67 3.72 24.94
N TYR A 792 -5.22 3.44 23.76
CA TYR A 792 -6.27 4.27 23.17
C TYR A 792 -7.63 4.10 23.86
N GLU A 793 -7.93 2.91 24.41
CA GLU A 793 -9.16 2.71 25.20
C GLU A 793 -9.16 3.55 26.48
N MET A 794 -7.98 3.78 27.08
CA MET A 794 -7.83 4.59 28.29
C MET A 794 -7.67 6.08 27.96
N TYR A 795 -6.80 6.44 27.02
CA TYR A 795 -6.34 7.82 26.81
C TYR A 795 -6.80 8.47 25.50
N GLY A 796 -7.56 7.74 24.66
CA GLY A 796 -8.10 8.24 23.38
C GLY A 796 -7.17 8.03 22.20
N HIS A 797 -7.71 8.17 20.99
CA HIS A 797 -6.98 8.01 19.71
C HIS A 797 -6.18 9.25 19.35
N LEU A 798 -6.69 10.44 19.67
CA LEU A 798 -6.11 11.72 19.27
C LEU A 798 -6.12 12.69 20.45
N PHE A 799 -5.20 13.65 20.50
CA PHE A 799 -5.28 14.76 21.45
C PHE A 799 -5.44 16.10 20.71
N PRO A 800 -6.53 16.85 20.95
CA PRO A 800 -6.82 18.08 20.24
C PRO A 800 -6.00 19.22 20.83
N ARG A 801 -5.03 19.74 20.08
CA ARG A 801 -4.24 20.91 20.50
C ARG A 801 -5.02 22.23 20.46
N LYS A 802 -6.09 22.26 19.66
CA LYS A 802 -6.92 23.43 19.41
C LYS A 802 -8.37 23.00 19.24
N ILE A 803 -9.29 23.65 19.96
CA ILE A 803 -10.71 23.34 19.96
C ILE A 803 -11.49 24.61 19.62
N LEU A 804 -12.41 24.49 18.66
CA LEU A 804 -13.32 25.58 18.29
C LEU A 804 -14.67 25.32 18.96
N ILE A 805 -15.16 26.29 19.73
CA ILE A 805 -16.43 26.22 20.43
C ILE A 805 -17.46 27.17 19.80
N GLY A 806 -18.71 26.74 19.75
CA GLY A 806 -19.79 27.51 19.15
C GLY A 806 -21.11 26.75 19.10
N GLY A 807 -22.08 27.31 18.40
CA GLY A 807 -23.39 26.71 18.17
C GLY A 807 -23.46 26.00 16.82
N LYS A 808 -24.30 24.98 16.71
CA LYS A 808 -24.50 24.23 15.46
C LYS A 808 -25.98 24.18 15.10
N LEU A 809 -26.30 24.45 13.84
CA LEU A 809 -27.64 24.34 13.27
C LEU A 809 -27.69 23.27 12.19
N PHE A 810 -28.70 22.41 12.26
CA PHE A 810 -29.06 21.44 11.24
C PHE A 810 -30.33 21.91 10.53
N ILE A 811 -30.31 21.91 9.19
CA ILE A 811 -31.38 22.42 8.34
C ILE A 811 -31.88 21.29 7.45
N ASP A 812 -33.14 20.93 7.61
CA ASP A 812 -33.85 19.93 6.80
C ASP A 812 -34.83 20.59 5.83
N ASN A 813 -35.19 19.87 4.77
CA ASN A 813 -36.18 20.24 3.75
C ASN A 813 -35.87 21.53 2.97
N LEU A 814 -34.60 21.96 2.92
CA LEU A 814 -34.20 23.12 2.12
C LEU A 814 -34.43 22.86 0.63
N LYS A 815 -34.27 21.61 0.17
CA LYS A 815 -34.49 21.20 -1.23
C LYS A 815 -35.94 21.33 -1.72
N SER A 816 -36.91 21.43 -0.80
CA SER A 816 -38.33 21.59 -1.15
C SER A 816 -38.71 23.03 -1.52
N GLY A 817 -37.84 24.02 -1.27
CA GLY A 817 -38.09 25.42 -1.59
C GLY A 817 -37.74 25.76 -3.04
N THR A 818 -38.43 26.75 -3.61
CA THR A 818 -38.02 27.39 -4.87
C THR A 818 -36.71 28.15 -4.70
N SER A 819 -35.98 28.40 -5.80
CA SER A 819 -34.74 29.19 -5.79
C SER A 819 -34.90 30.55 -5.09
N THR A 820 -36.02 31.23 -5.33
CA THR A 820 -36.37 32.51 -4.68
C THR A 820 -36.55 32.38 -3.17
N GLN A 821 -37.27 31.36 -2.70
CA GLN A 821 -37.49 31.11 -1.27
C GLN A 821 -36.18 30.76 -0.55
N ILE A 822 -35.31 29.96 -1.18
CA ILE A 822 -33.99 29.61 -0.63
C ILE A 822 -33.10 30.85 -0.53
N ASN A 823 -33.08 31.70 -1.56
CA ASN A 823 -32.28 32.93 -1.53
C ASN A 823 -32.77 33.93 -0.47
N MET A 824 -34.10 34.04 -0.30
CA MET A 824 -34.69 34.84 0.78
C MET A 824 -34.30 34.31 2.17
N PHE A 825 -34.35 32.99 2.37
CA PHE A 825 -33.92 32.36 3.63
C PHE A 825 -32.42 32.58 3.90
N LYS A 826 -31.56 32.46 2.88
CA LYS A 826 -30.12 32.75 3.00
C LYS A 826 -29.86 34.18 3.45
N SER A 827 -30.47 35.15 2.78
CA SER A 827 -30.34 36.58 3.15
C SER A 827 -30.77 36.83 4.59
N TYR A 828 -31.85 36.19 5.03
CA TYR A 828 -32.33 36.29 6.40
C TYR A 828 -31.35 35.68 7.42
N LEU A 829 -30.83 34.49 7.13
CA LEU A 829 -29.89 33.81 8.00
C LEU A 829 -28.59 34.60 8.17
N THR A 830 -28.05 35.13 7.07
CA THR A 830 -26.89 36.04 7.07
C THR A 830 -27.18 37.25 7.94
N TRP A 831 -28.36 37.83 7.79
CA TRP A 831 -28.74 39.03 8.54
C TRP A 831 -28.90 38.75 10.05
N ALA A 832 -29.54 37.65 10.42
CA ALA A 832 -29.70 37.24 11.82
C ALA A 832 -28.34 37.01 12.50
N TYR A 833 -27.41 36.38 11.79
CA TYR A 833 -26.03 36.21 12.23
C TYR A 833 -25.30 37.55 12.40
N ASP A 834 -25.37 38.42 11.39
CA ASP A 834 -24.74 39.74 11.40
C ASP A 834 -25.26 40.62 12.55
N SER A 835 -26.56 40.56 12.82
CA SER A 835 -27.18 41.25 13.94
C SER A 835 -26.69 40.73 15.28
N ALA A 836 -26.65 39.40 15.44
CA ALA A 836 -26.21 38.78 16.69
C ALA A 836 -24.70 39.02 16.97
N LYS A 837 -23.84 38.86 15.96
CA LYS A 837 -22.38 39.01 16.10
C LYS A 837 -21.94 40.47 16.17
N HIS A 838 -22.52 41.36 15.35
CA HIS A 838 -22.08 42.75 15.21
C HIS A 838 -23.04 43.79 15.84
N LYS A 839 -24.10 43.35 16.52
CA LYS A 839 -25.13 44.21 17.15
C LYS A 839 -25.77 45.21 16.17
N LYS A 840 -25.98 44.82 14.91
CA LYS A 840 -26.68 45.64 13.90
C LYS A 840 -28.21 45.61 14.12
N GLU A 841 -28.89 46.74 13.95
CA GLU A 841 -30.36 46.86 14.09
C GLU A 841 -31.14 46.11 13.00
N LEU A 842 -32.25 45.43 13.37
CA LEU A 842 -33.23 44.78 12.46
C LEU A 842 -33.92 45.81 11.55
N PRO A 843 -33.70 45.80 10.22
CA PRO A 843 -34.55 46.55 9.30
C PRO A 843 -35.87 45.83 8.98
N PHE A 844 -36.07 44.59 9.46
CA PHE A 844 -37.15 43.68 9.07
C PHE A 844 -38.06 43.25 10.24
N SER A 845 -38.40 44.16 11.15
CA SER A 845 -39.22 43.84 12.34
C SER A 845 -40.65 43.35 12.05
N ASN A 846 -41.11 43.37 10.79
CA ASN A 846 -42.47 43.04 10.36
C ASN A 846 -42.60 41.88 9.35
N LEU A 847 -41.60 40.99 9.22
CA LEU A 847 -41.73 39.80 8.36
C LEU A 847 -42.48 38.67 9.07
N SER A 848 -43.78 38.87 9.31
CA SER A 848 -44.65 37.89 9.97
C SER A 848 -45.13 36.75 9.05
N THR A 849 -44.81 36.76 7.75
CA THR A 849 -45.21 35.67 6.83
C THR A 849 -44.20 35.51 5.68
N MET A 850 -43.14 34.71 5.88
CA MET A 850 -42.60 33.94 4.75
C MET A 850 -43.35 32.61 4.69
N GLU A 851 -43.86 32.25 3.52
CA GLU A 851 -44.55 30.96 3.30
C GLU A 851 -43.59 29.75 3.44
N PHE A 852 -42.28 29.98 3.39
CA PHE A 852 -41.27 28.94 3.45
C PHE A 852 -40.28 29.19 4.60
N PHE A 853 -40.25 28.28 5.57
CA PHE A 853 -39.26 28.24 6.63
C PHE A 853 -38.79 26.78 6.80
N PRO A 854 -37.49 26.48 6.56
CA PRO A 854 -37.00 25.11 6.64
C PRO A 854 -37.01 24.63 8.09
N LYS A 855 -36.95 23.31 8.28
CA LYS A 855 -36.93 22.72 9.62
C LYS A 855 -35.52 22.83 10.19
N ILE A 856 -35.36 23.67 11.21
CA ILE A 856 -34.06 23.94 11.86
C ILE A 856 -34.02 23.30 13.25
N ILE A 857 -32.94 22.59 13.54
CA ILE A 857 -32.70 21.91 14.83
C ILE A 857 -31.30 22.27 15.34
N THR A 858 -31.15 22.55 16.63
CA THR A 858 -29.84 22.77 17.27
C THR A 858 -29.17 21.45 17.64
N LEU A 859 -27.89 21.48 18.03
CA LEU A 859 -27.18 20.30 18.56
C LEU A 859 -27.88 19.69 19.78
N GLU A 860 -28.49 20.52 20.61
CA GLU A 860 -29.23 20.13 21.83
C GLU A 860 -30.65 19.63 21.52
N GLY A 861 -31.04 19.57 20.23
CA GLY A 861 -32.36 19.11 19.80
C GLY A 861 -33.47 20.18 19.89
N GLU A 862 -33.13 21.44 20.15
CA GLU A 862 -34.11 22.53 20.15
C GLU A 862 -34.61 22.78 18.72
N LYS A 863 -35.94 22.78 18.54
CA LYS A 863 -36.57 23.08 17.26
C LYS A 863 -36.77 24.58 17.12
N LEU A 864 -36.03 25.18 16.19
CA LEU A 864 -36.18 26.58 15.82
C LEU A 864 -37.18 26.65 14.67
N ASP A 865 -38.47 26.64 14.99
CA ASP A 865 -39.60 26.58 14.06
C ASP A 865 -40.11 27.96 13.61
N THR A 866 -39.53 29.03 14.14
CA THR A 866 -39.86 30.42 13.81
C THR A 866 -38.60 31.27 13.75
N PHE A 867 -38.67 32.32 12.95
CA PHE A 867 -37.62 33.33 12.81
C PHE A 867 -37.22 33.98 14.15
N SER A 868 -38.19 34.28 15.02
CA SER A 868 -37.93 34.84 16.35
C SER A 868 -37.10 33.89 17.23
N LYS A 869 -37.41 32.58 17.20
CA LYS A 869 -36.61 31.57 17.92
C LYS A 869 -35.18 31.49 17.38
N LEU A 870 -35.00 31.55 16.05
CA LEU A 870 -33.67 31.54 15.43
C LEU A 870 -32.83 32.75 15.84
N ILE A 871 -33.40 33.96 15.80
CA ILE A 871 -32.72 35.18 16.25
C ILE A 871 -32.37 35.10 17.73
N ASN A 872 -33.32 34.68 18.58
CA ASN A 872 -33.08 34.57 20.02
C ASN A 872 -31.97 33.56 20.33
N TRP A 873 -31.93 32.44 19.60
CA TRP A 873 -30.86 31.46 19.72
C TRP A 873 -29.49 32.05 19.33
N MET A 874 -29.40 32.75 18.20
CA MET A 874 -28.16 33.40 17.76
C MET A 874 -27.72 34.51 18.72
N ASN A 875 -28.66 35.33 19.21
CA ASN A 875 -28.36 36.35 20.23
C ASN A 875 -27.85 35.71 21.51
N ASN A 876 -28.47 34.64 21.99
CA ASN A 876 -28.00 33.92 23.18
C ASN A 876 -26.60 33.33 22.98
N LEU A 877 -26.26 32.88 21.77
CA LEU A 877 -24.96 32.33 21.43
C LEU A 877 -23.84 33.38 21.48
N TYR A 878 -24.08 34.58 20.95
CA TYR A 878 -23.07 35.65 20.87
C TYR A 878 -23.10 36.67 22.04
N GLN A 879 -24.22 36.77 22.79
CA GLN A 879 -24.37 37.73 23.90
C GLN A 879 -24.05 37.13 25.28
N LYS A 880 -24.14 35.80 25.46
CA LYS A 880 -23.54 35.16 26.63
C LYS A 880 -22.02 35.24 26.45
N LYS A 881 -21.39 36.26 27.03
CA LYS A 881 -19.94 36.24 27.24
C LYS A 881 -19.62 34.92 27.92
N TYR A 882 -18.89 34.04 27.24
CA TYR A 882 -18.28 32.87 27.86
C TYR A 882 -17.27 33.40 28.89
N GLY A 883 -17.76 33.63 30.10
CA GLY A 883 -16.99 34.10 31.25
C GLY A 883 -16.42 32.94 32.05
#